data_AF-A0AAD6Z0W0-F1
#
_entry.id   AF-A0AAD6Z0W0-F1
#
_cell.length_a   1.000
_cell.length_b   1.000
_cell.length_c   1.000
_cell.angle_alpha   90.00
_cell.angle_beta   90.00
_cell.angle_gamma   90.00
#
_symmetry.space_group_name_H-M   'P 1'
#
loop_
_entity.id
_entity.type
_entity.pdbx_description
1 polymer ?
#
loop_
_entity_poly.entity_id
_entity_poly.type
_entity_poly.pdbx_seq_one_letter_code
_entity_poly.pdbx_strand_id
1 'polypeptide(L)'
;MEARLFPATTRDPHSAFTLNVLKQFQLHNLESKKAAYDYIAAIWRLSDNSFTADIPRTGQFHAIDAVLSHRPKGNLLVWCPACPEPGFNSDPCCPKTPHHLRHLNQSQRTLDGNFQCNQFNKNTDPDDVSLCAGSGYFPLDSKYKDYLKKIPVSKEKSTCNYLKAVNKQDKRKFKNMAVTGTVNCQCSHVFILSCVDLHYGERFANTDKALAMELEQHEPKQDFDFTLKIEVDNVDEVTTYDIACEYFINLEERFKIHFPELVPRIKKMRWGVPALHVQGHQDSCTYLFGTAYMECVGHFHGESAEQYWPESNQLGPHVRQMNSGHRQDTMINYHGDWNYKKSAQIAFTLAEEIKDAKRKYIEKRNHFIGLSLSFSDRVQKWSEMPRTTSKIGKDAISVYKHRTTKVPSQRAIFQKMLSDTSSFATTMIPKSRVAHFIDEGLKIQDLQSGNKLRHLTLNTDDHDLAVKRKEISLRTSKLAARIEKWRKIQKELMPRTGDKIAAQAILSLPIQNEKLFLPSDITSEVEREALSLTGFAAEEIRWREGQVFDSLRLIQNIVKTISALRGRKIKNDRQQKQNTRAGDNIEEAIKLRDQHMKSYERARQALSALNAPSTYPLLTEADLYMKPILQKRRVGDSWHTDGALWRIHGLIQSQDSGEKDQSSATNEHKNKVTVEGSSLMMSGTQMDKRKTTTRTKARSTQPQKKVVDERPEGWLWHLGRLSKMSDTEMDEWSNEGEALTFRVLNVLNLTTPQGDRVQWLRAEAEMQRWQEQGEQKLAELLRTNRSFLKMEDTWTTLALQNAQSKPGHSAYAKQKAVMYRKRAEMAQALILGVGYGELLASDTSLVQRVQEEGDAERKFLVEALNIS
;
A
#
# COMPACT_ATOMS: atom_id res chain seq x y z
N MET A 1 -12.97 27.27 44.19
CA MET A 1 -11.50 27.43 44.10
C MET A 1 -10.77 27.17 45.41
N GLU A 2 -11.43 27.29 46.58
CA GLU A 2 -10.81 27.14 47.91
C GLU A 2 -10.04 25.81 48.10
N ALA A 3 -10.57 24.70 47.58
CA ALA A 3 -9.91 23.38 47.60
C ALA A 3 -8.62 23.29 46.76
N ARG A 4 -8.19 24.35 46.05
CA ARG A 4 -7.02 24.37 45.13
C ARG A 4 -7.00 23.29 44.05
N LEU A 5 -8.17 22.74 43.73
CA LEU A 5 -8.40 21.80 42.63
C LEU A 5 -9.15 22.51 41.49
N PHE A 6 -8.80 22.14 40.26
CA PHE A 6 -9.41 22.61 39.02
C PHE A 6 -9.90 21.39 38.22
N PRO A 7 -11.20 21.27 37.88
CA PRO A 7 -11.73 20.10 37.20
C PRO A 7 -11.20 20.00 35.76
N ALA A 8 -10.95 18.78 35.27
CA ALA A 8 -10.54 18.55 33.89
C ALA A 8 -11.65 18.92 32.88
N THR A 9 -12.90 18.76 33.29
CA THR A 9 -14.13 18.98 32.53
C THR A 9 -15.11 19.76 33.39
N THR A 10 -15.65 20.87 32.88
CA THR A 10 -16.55 21.75 33.67
C THR A 10 -18.00 21.26 33.74
N ARG A 11 -18.40 20.35 32.86
CA ARG A 11 -19.77 19.80 32.77
C ARG A 11 -19.96 18.47 33.51
N ASP A 12 -18.92 17.65 33.57
CA ASP A 12 -18.96 16.30 34.16
C ASP A 12 -17.56 15.93 34.71
N PRO A 13 -17.21 16.35 35.95
CA PRO A 13 -15.84 16.33 36.46
C PRO A 13 -15.42 14.98 37.08
N HIS A 14 -15.04 14.01 36.23
CA HIS A 14 -14.46 12.73 36.68
C HIS A 14 -13.01 12.82 37.18
N SER A 15 -12.33 13.95 36.95
CA SER A 15 -10.96 14.17 37.40
C SER A 15 -10.67 15.66 37.64
N ALA A 16 -9.69 15.95 38.50
CA ALA A 16 -9.27 17.31 38.82
C ALA A 16 -7.75 17.41 39.03
N PHE A 17 -7.18 18.55 38.65
CA PHE A 17 -5.76 18.87 38.78
C PHE A 17 -5.55 19.86 39.93
N THR A 18 -4.44 19.76 40.66
CA THR A 18 -4.07 20.82 41.61
C THR A 18 -3.59 22.06 40.86
N LEU A 19 -3.81 23.25 41.44
CA LEU A 19 -3.27 24.50 40.89
C LEU A 19 -1.73 24.47 40.78
N ASN A 20 -1.04 23.69 41.62
CA ASN A 20 0.40 23.48 41.53
C ASN A 20 0.80 22.69 40.28
N VAL A 21 0.07 21.62 39.93
CA VAL A 21 0.28 20.84 38.70
C VAL A 21 0.03 21.71 37.47
N LEU A 22 -1.01 22.56 37.47
CA LEU A 22 -1.25 23.51 36.39
C LEU A 22 -0.14 24.58 36.26
N LYS A 23 0.34 25.13 37.39
CA LYS A 23 1.45 26.10 37.39
C LYS A 23 2.76 25.49 36.89
N GLN A 24 3.09 24.27 37.32
CA GLN A 24 4.26 23.55 36.81
C GLN A 24 4.10 23.20 35.32
N PHE A 25 2.91 22.77 34.87
CA PHE A 25 2.65 22.57 33.45
C PHE A 25 2.89 23.84 32.65
N GLN A 26 2.36 24.99 33.10
CA GLN A 26 2.57 26.27 32.43
C GLN A 26 4.06 26.61 32.29
N LEU A 27 4.86 26.42 33.35
CA LEU A 27 6.32 26.63 33.29
C LEU A 27 7.00 25.68 32.30
N HIS A 28 6.70 24.37 32.34
CA HIS A 28 7.27 23.41 31.40
C HIS A 28 6.82 23.63 29.94
N ASN A 29 5.60 24.13 29.72
CA ASN A 29 5.10 24.48 28.40
C ASN A 29 5.77 25.75 27.87
N LEU A 30 5.97 26.77 28.71
CA LEU A 30 6.65 28.01 28.31
C LEU A 30 8.14 27.78 28.04
N GLU A 31 8.87 27.11 28.94
CA GLU A 31 10.32 26.93 28.82
C GLU A 31 10.70 25.78 27.87
N SER A 32 10.14 24.59 28.09
CA SER A 32 10.54 23.36 27.37
C SER A 32 9.59 22.95 26.24
N LYS A 33 8.57 23.77 25.91
CA LYS A 33 7.55 23.51 24.87
C LYS A 33 6.81 22.17 25.02
N LYS A 34 6.82 21.63 26.25
CA LYS A 34 6.27 20.32 26.60
C LYS A 34 4.75 20.30 26.35
N ALA A 35 4.24 19.29 25.65
CA ALA A 35 2.81 19.11 25.49
C ALA A 35 2.16 18.68 26.82
N ALA A 36 0.85 18.91 26.97
CA ALA A 36 0.11 18.46 28.15
C ALA A 36 0.21 16.94 28.33
N TYR A 37 0.16 16.19 27.22
CA TYR A 37 0.35 14.75 27.19
C TYR A 37 1.71 14.32 27.79
N ASP A 38 2.82 14.87 27.32
CA ASP A 38 4.16 14.53 27.83
C ASP A 38 4.37 14.94 29.28
N TYR A 39 3.72 16.02 29.71
CA TYR A 39 3.80 16.48 31.09
C TYR A 39 3.08 15.52 32.04
N ILE A 40 1.84 15.12 31.70
CA ILE A 40 1.09 14.09 32.45
C ILE A 40 1.80 12.74 32.39
N ALA A 41 2.29 12.32 31.22
CA ALA A 41 3.05 11.08 31.08
C ALA A 41 4.30 11.07 31.99
N ALA A 42 5.00 12.20 32.14
CA ALA A 42 6.12 12.29 33.08
C ALA A 42 5.69 12.20 34.56
N ILE A 43 4.50 12.70 34.93
CA ILE A 43 3.96 12.54 36.29
C ILE A 43 3.60 11.08 36.58
N TRP A 44 2.96 10.39 35.63
CA TRP A 44 2.70 8.95 35.75
C TRP A 44 3.99 8.15 35.90
N ARG A 45 4.99 8.46 35.07
CA ARG A 45 6.34 7.88 35.11
C ARG A 45 7.07 8.06 36.45
N LEU A 46 6.88 9.20 37.11
CA LEU A 46 7.40 9.46 38.47
C LEU A 46 6.63 8.70 39.57
N SER A 47 5.39 8.29 39.32
CA SER A 47 4.50 7.68 40.31
C SER A 47 4.59 6.15 40.31
N ASP A 48 4.66 5.52 39.12
CA ASP A 48 4.96 4.10 38.97
C ASP A 48 6.11 3.89 37.97
N ASN A 49 7.31 3.68 38.49
CA ASN A 49 8.51 3.38 37.70
C ASN A 49 8.56 1.93 37.14
N SER A 50 7.60 1.05 37.48
CA SER A 50 7.32 -0.11 36.60
C SER A 50 7.00 0.38 35.17
N PHE A 51 6.53 1.63 35.08
CA PHE A 51 6.42 2.48 33.91
C PHE A 51 7.29 3.77 34.02
N THR A 52 8.59 3.65 34.38
CA THR A 52 9.76 4.55 34.12
C THR A 52 10.05 5.93 34.78
N ALA A 53 10.66 5.93 35.98
CA ALA A 53 11.95 6.60 36.29
C ALA A 53 12.57 6.12 37.64
N ASP A 54 13.78 5.54 37.78
CA ASP A 54 14.63 4.82 36.81
C ASP A 54 15.26 3.53 37.42
N ILE A 55 16.49 3.57 38.01
CA ILE A 55 17.39 2.42 38.34
C ILE A 55 17.94 1.75 37.05
N PRO A 56 19.20 1.23 37.00
CA PRO A 56 19.81 0.62 35.79
C PRO A 56 18.88 -0.27 34.96
N ARG A 57 18.53 0.25 33.78
CA ARG A 57 17.54 -0.30 32.83
C ARG A 57 17.98 -1.62 32.17
N THR A 58 19.28 -1.89 32.18
CA THR A 58 19.94 -2.95 31.41
C THR A 58 20.34 -4.16 32.27
N GLY A 59 20.19 -4.07 33.60
CA GLY A 59 20.59 -5.13 34.53
C GLY A 59 22.09 -5.34 34.72
N GLN A 60 22.95 -4.61 34.01
CA GLN A 60 24.42 -4.78 34.08
C GLN A 60 24.98 -4.64 35.50
N PHE A 61 24.49 -3.68 36.29
CA PHE A 61 24.88 -3.52 37.70
C PHE A 61 24.51 -4.72 38.60
N HIS A 62 23.58 -5.57 38.16
CA HIS A 62 23.17 -6.80 38.82
C HIS A 62 23.87 -8.05 38.27
N ALA A 63 24.91 -7.88 37.44
CA ALA A 63 25.64 -8.94 36.75
C ALA A 63 24.74 -9.85 35.87
N ILE A 64 23.78 -9.25 35.15
CA ILE A 64 22.84 -9.98 34.28
C ILE A 64 23.52 -10.85 33.22
N ASP A 65 24.72 -10.49 32.77
CA ASP A 65 25.56 -11.28 31.86
C ASP A 65 25.93 -12.68 32.39
N ALA A 66 25.87 -12.88 33.72
CA ALA A 66 26.08 -14.19 34.33
C ALA A 66 24.91 -15.16 34.07
N VAL A 67 23.76 -14.64 33.64
CA VAL A 67 22.56 -15.42 33.28
C VAL A 67 22.28 -15.32 31.77
N LEU A 68 22.48 -14.15 31.16
CA LEU A 68 22.31 -13.91 29.72
C LEU A 68 23.65 -14.00 28.97
N SER A 69 24.36 -15.13 29.11
CA SER A 69 25.72 -15.32 28.58
C SER A 69 25.83 -15.32 27.05
N HIS A 70 24.70 -15.47 26.34
CA HIS A 70 24.63 -15.43 24.88
C HIS A 70 24.69 -14.00 24.32
N ARG A 71 24.33 -12.98 25.13
CA ARG A 71 24.44 -11.57 24.74
C ARG A 71 25.87 -11.05 24.94
N PRO A 72 26.29 -9.97 24.26
CA PRO A 72 27.59 -9.36 24.48
C PRO A 72 27.77 -8.90 25.95
N LYS A 73 28.94 -9.14 26.53
CA LYS A 73 29.25 -8.69 27.90
C LYS A 73 29.24 -7.16 28.01
N GLY A 74 28.75 -6.62 29.12
CA GLY A 74 28.62 -5.19 29.41
C GLY A 74 27.53 -4.48 28.61
N ASN A 75 26.71 -5.21 27.84
CA ASN A 75 25.77 -4.61 26.88
C ASN A 75 24.69 -3.76 27.55
N LEU A 76 24.53 -2.53 27.05
CA LEU A 76 23.59 -1.51 27.51
C LEU A 76 22.37 -1.31 26.58
N LEU A 77 22.20 -2.13 25.54
CA LEU A 77 21.02 -2.09 24.68
C LEU A 77 19.76 -2.52 25.44
N VAL A 78 18.65 -1.82 25.19
CA VAL A 78 17.30 -2.34 25.43
C VAL A 78 16.84 -3.09 24.18
N TRP A 79 16.80 -4.42 24.28
CA TRP A 79 16.50 -5.34 23.18
C TRP A 79 15.01 -5.32 22.77
N CYS A 80 14.71 -5.62 21.51
CA CYS A 80 13.34 -5.81 21.05
C CYS A 80 12.81 -7.19 21.46
N PRO A 81 11.71 -7.30 22.21
CA PRO A 81 11.18 -8.59 22.65
C PRO A 81 10.50 -9.41 21.53
N ALA A 82 10.20 -8.77 20.40
CA ALA A 82 9.51 -9.39 19.25
C ALA A 82 10.45 -9.87 18.13
N CYS A 83 11.70 -9.38 18.08
CA CYS A 83 12.70 -9.87 17.13
C CYS A 83 13.11 -11.30 17.51
N PRO A 84 13.42 -12.19 16.53
CA PRO A 84 13.97 -13.51 16.83
C PRO A 84 15.31 -13.42 17.56
N GLU A 85 15.38 -14.04 18.73
CA GLU A 85 16.59 -14.22 19.53
C GLU A 85 16.73 -15.73 19.84
N PRO A 86 17.52 -16.47 19.03
CA PRO A 86 17.73 -17.91 19.18
C PRO A 86 18.07 -18.32 20.62
N GLY A 87 17.40 -19.38 21.10
CA GLY A 87 17.54 -19.88 22.48
C GLY A 87 16.97 -18.97 23.58
N PHE A 88 16.39 -17.81 23.24
CA PHE A 88 15.83 -16.87 24.21
C PHE A 88 14.32 -16.69 24.06
N ASN A 89 13.83 -16.37 22.84
CA ASN A 89 12.40 -16.21 22.57
C ASN A 89 11.91 -16.96 21.30
N SER A 90 12.81 -17.64 20.57
CA SER A 90 12.48 -18.46 19.40
C SER A 90 11.33 -19.42 19.62
N ASP A 91 10.71 -19.85 18.52
CA ASP A 91 9.73 -20.93 18.56
C ASP A 91 10.44 -22.28 18.77
N PRO A 92 9.95 -23.16 19.68
CA PRO A 92 10.54 -24.49 19.86
C PRO A 92 10.55 -25.34 18.58
N CYS A 93 9.66 -25.06 17.61
CA CYS A 93 9.64 -25.69 16.29
C CYS A 93 10.37 -24.89 15.19
N CYS A 94 10.97 -23.73 15.51
CA CYS A 94 11.71 -22.87 14.57
C CYS A 94 12.72 -23.62 13.67
N PRO A 95 13.52 -24.59 14.18
CA PRO A 95 14.50 -25.36 13.39
C PRO A 95 13.96 -26.07 12.14
N LYS A 96 12.64 -26.23 12.00
CA LYS A 96 11.99 -26.96 10.90
C LYS A 96 11.10 -26.09 10.02
N THR A 97 11.21 -24.75 10.13
CA THR A 97 10.34 -23.81 9.39
C THR A 97 10.55 -23.94 7.87
N PRO A 98 9.52 -24.27 7.08
CA PRO A 98 9.64 -24.32 5.62
C PRO A 98 9.97 -22.95 5.00
N HIS A 99 10.65 -22.95 3.86
CA HIS A 99 11.07 -21.74 3.14
C HIS A 99 9.89 -20.80 2.76
N HIS A 100 8.68 -21.34 2.54
CA HIS A 100 7.46 -20.56 2.29
C HIS A 100 6.81 -19.98 3.55
N LEU A 101 7.24 -20.39 4.75
CA LEU A 101 6.77 -19.88 6.05
C LEU A 101 7.86 -19.11 6.82
N ARG A 102 8.98 -18.74 6.17
CA ARG A 102 10.13 -18.11 6.84
C ARG A 102 9.81 -16.78 7.54
N HIS A 103 8.73 -16.08 7.14
CA HIS A 103 8.27 -14.84 7.79
C HIS A 103 7.86 -15.07 9.25
N LEU A 104 7.50 -16.31 9.62
CA LEU A 104 7.28 -16.68 11.01
C LEU A 104 8.54 -16.47 11.86
N ASN A 105 9.75 -16.67 11.31
CA ASN A 105 11.03 -16.55 12.01
C ASN A 105 11.97 -15.57 11.29
N GLN A 106 11.49 -14.35 11.07
CA GLN A 106 12.21 -13.31 10.32
C GLN A 106 12.67 -12.13 11.19
N SER A 107 13.86 -11.62 10.88
CA SER A 107 14.34 -10.30 11.32
C SER A 107 14.23 -9.29 10.16
N GLN A 108 13.48 -8.20 10.39
CA GLN A 108 13.31 -7.10 9.45
C GLN A 108 14.04 -5.85 9.94
N ARG A 109 14.89 -5.26 9.09
CA ARG A 109 15.75 -4.12 9.42
C ARG A 109 15.63 -2.96 8.42
N THR A 110 15.85 -1.75 8.92
CA THR A 110 15.98 -0.51 8.15
C THR A 110 17.32 0.15 8.47
N LEU A 111 18.02 0.59 7.44
CA LEU A 111 19.21 1.45 7.53
C LEU A 111 18.85 2.82 6.96
N ASP A 112 19.13 3.91 7.69
CA ASP A 112 18.92 5.29 7.21
C ASP A 112 19.80 6.32 7.97
N GLY A 113 20.10 7.44 7.31
CA GLY A 113 20.96 8.54 7.75
C GLY A 113 20.24 9.84 8.10
N ASN A 114 20.20 10.18 9.39
CA ASN A 114 19.64 11.44 9.89
C ASN A 114 20.72 12.52 10.11
N PHE A 115 20.46 13.75 9.65
CA PHE A 115 21.42 14.86 9.71
C PHE A 115 21.06 15.97 10.70
N GLN A 116 20.01 15.83 11.52
CA GLN A 116 19.66 16.88 12.51
C GLN A 116 20.47 16.77 13.81
N CYS A 117 20.82 15.54 14.22
CA CYS A 117 21.65 15.19 15.38
C CYS A 117 23.16 15.39 15.14
N ASN A 118 23.49 16.52 14.52
CA ASN A 118 24.85 16.93 14.17
C ASN A 118 25.54 17.66 15.36
N GLN A 119 26.86 17.89 15.26
CA GLN A 119 27.70 18.50 16.28
C GLN A 119 28.63 19.55 15.64
N PHE A 120 28.71 20.75 16.23
CA PHE A 120 29.61 21.78 15.75
C PHE A 120 31.09 21.40 15.91
N ASN A 121 31.91 21.83 14.96
CA ASN A 121 33.36 21.83 15.09
C ASN A 121 33.77 23.00 15.99
N LYS A 122 34.09 22.70 17.25
CA LYS A 122 34.45 23.65 18.31
C LYS A 122 35.67 23.13 19.07
N ASN A 123 36.24 23.93 19.96
CA ASN A 123 37.20 23.41 20.93
C ASN A 123 36.45 22.44 21.88
N THR A 124 36.79 21.16 21.81
CA THR A 124 36.24 20.09 22.65
C THR A 124 37.37 19.49 23.48
N ASP A 125 37.06 19.12 24.71
CA ASP A 125 37.93 18.28 25.52
C ASP A 125 38.20 16.96 24.75
N PRO A 126 39.47 16.61 24.44
CA PRO A 126 39.79 15.35 23.77
C PRO A 126 39.60 14.13 24.67
N ASP A 127 39.57 14.32 26.00
CA ASP A 127 39.42 13.25 26.99
C ASP A 127 37.95 12.98 27.37
N ASP A 128 37.00 13.80 26.88
CA ASP A 128 35.55 13.52 26.95
C ASP A 128 35.16 12.37 26.00
N VAL A 129 35.36 11.14 26.50
CA VAL A 129 34.95 9.89 25.88
C VAL A 129 33.64 9.37 26.49
N SER A 130 32.83 8.65 25.70
CA SER A 130 31.55 8.09 26.16
C SER A 130 31.78 7.10 27.32
N LEU A 131 31.05 7.30 28.41
CA LEU A 131 31.00 6.40 29.58
C LEU A 131 30.49 5.01 29.20
N CYS A 132 29.66 4.91 28.16
CA CYS A 132 29.21 3.62 27.62
C CYS A 132 30.32 2.85 26.88
N ALA A 133 31.41 3.52 26.47
CA ALA A 133 32.62 2.94 25.90
C ALA A 133 32.44 1.90 24.77
N GLY A 134 31.41 2.07 23.93
CA GLY A 134 31.10 1.14 22.85
C GLY A 134 30.17 -0.03 23.22
N SER A 135 29.68 -0.07 24.46
CA SER A 135 28.79 -1.12 25.01
C SER A 135 27.29 -0.79 24.83
N GLY A 136 26.97 0.40 24.35
CA GLY A 136 25.61 0.85 24.03
C GLY A 136 25.35 0.84 22.52
N TYR A 137 24.49 1.75 22.05
CA TYR A 137 24.11 1.85 20.64
C TYR A 137 25.23 2.34 19.71
N PHE A 138 26.25 3.01 20.23
CA PHE A 138 27.41 3.50 19.47
C PHE A 138 28.61 2.53 19.57
N PRO A 139 29.41 2.38 18.50
CA PRO A 139 30.68 1.66 18.57
C PRO A 139 31.69 2.45 19.42
N LEU A 140 32.73 1.77 19.93
CA LEU A 140 33.84 2.45 20.59
C LEU A 140 34.52 3.41 19.60
N ASP A 141 34.52 4.70 19.94
CA ASP A 141 34.90 5.80 19.04
C ASP A 141 36.32 5.66 18.46
N SER A 142 37.31 5.21 19.25
CA SER A 142 38.67 4.94 18.77
C SER A 142 38.69 3.88 17.67
N LYS A 143 38.08 2.71 17.92
CA LYS A 143 37.92 1.63 16.92
C LYS A 143 37.16 2.11 15.68
N TYR A 144 36.17 2.98 15.85
CA TYR A 144 35.39 3.52 14.73
C TYR A 144 36.22 4.47 13.86
N LYS A 145 36.96 5.40 14.49
CA LYS A 145 37.90 6.30 13.79
C LYS A 145 38.97 5.50 13.05
N ASP A 146 39.52 4.44 13.65
CA ASP A 146 40.54 3.60 13.01
C ASP A 146 39.99 2.75 11.86
N TYR A 147 38.75 2.28 11.94
CA TYR A 147 38.04 1.69 10.82
C TYR A 147 37.85 2.71 9.68
N LEU A 148 37.38 3.93 9.97
CA LEU A 148 37.16 4.97 8.96
C LEU A 148 38.46 5.47 8.30
N LYS A 149 39.62 5.41 8.98
CA LYS A 149 40.94 5.73 8.40
C LYS A 149 41.39 4.71 7.35
N LYS A 150 41.00 3.44 7.49
CA LYS A 150 41.41 2.35 6.58
C LYS A 150 40.68 2.38 5.24
N ILE A 151 39.57 3.12 5.13
CA ILE A 151 38.69 3.09 3.97
C ILE A 151 38.97 4.29 3.05
N PRO A 152 39.37 4.08 1.79
CA PRO A 152 39.56 5.15 0.83
C PRO A 152 38.21 5.80 0.46
N VAL A 153 38.26 7.04 -0.03
CA VAL A 153 37.07 7.74 -0.53
C VAL A 153 36.54 6.99 -1.78
N SER A 154 35.35 6.39 -1.65
CA SER A 154 34.72 5.63 -2.74
C SER A 154 34.37 6.55 -3.91
N LYS A 155 34.54 6.04 -5.13
CA LYS A 155 34.12 6.71 -6.38
C LYS A 155 32.86 6.08 -6.99
N GLU A 156 32.17 5.22 -6.24
CA GLU A 156 30.95 4.55 -6.69
C GLU A 156 29.88 5.57 -7.10
N LYS A 157 29.42 5.48 -8.35
CA LYS A 157 28.42 6.39 -8.92
C LYS A 157 27.10 5.66 -9.07
N SER A 158 26.03 6.35 -8.69
CA SER A 158 24.67 5.87 -8.89
C SER A 158 24.36 5.63 -10.37
N THR A 159 23.90 4.42 -10.68
CA THR A 159 23.25 4.04 -11.93
C THR A 159 21.79 4.50 -11.96
N CYS A 160 21.19 4.75 -10.79
CA CYS A 160 19.87 5.31 -10.65
C CYS A 160 19.91 6.84 -10.86
N ASN A 161 19.51 7.30 -12.06
CA ASN A 161 19.71 8.66 -12.58
C ASN A 161 19.21 9.84 -11.71
N TYR A 162 18.42 9.61 -10.65
CA TYR A 162 17.79 10.67 -9.85
C TYR A 162 18.21 10.71 -8.37
N LEU A 163 19.02 9.79 -7.88
CA LEU A 163 19.40 9.73 -6.47
C LEU A 163 20.49 10.75 -6.11
N LYS A 164 20.06 11.86 -5.50
CA LYS A 164 20.93 12.96 -5.03
C LYS A 164 21.76 12.60 -3.79
N ALA A 165 21.41 11.52 -3.07
CA ALA A 165 22.11 11.05 -1.87
C ALA A 165 23.52 10.53 -2.21
N VAL A 166 23.61 9.53 -3.10
CA VAL A 166 24.88 8.93 -3.58
C VAL A 166 25.84 10.00 -4.12
N ASN A 167 25.32 10.93 -4.94
CA ASN A 167 26.08 12.05 -5.52
C ASN A 167 26.58 13.11 -4.50
N LYS A 168 26.34 12.91 -3.19
CA LYS A 168 26.72 13.81 -2.10
C LYS A 168 27.39 13.11 -0.90
N GLN A 169 27.72 11.81 -0.98
CA GLN A 169 28.30 11.06 0.14
C GLN A 169 29.59 11.70 0.72
N ASP A 170 30.42 12.32 -0.12
CA ASP A 170 31.66 13.00 0.35
C ASP A 170 31.48 14.49 0.67
N LYS A 171 30.28 15.04 0.50
CA LYS A 171 30.02 16.47 0.71
C LYS A 171 29.39 16.69 2.08
N ARG A 172 30.08 17.42 2.95
CA ARG A 172 29.50 17.89 4.23
C ARG A 172 28.22 18.67 3.95
N LYS A 173 27.10 18.21 4.52
CA LYS A 173 25.76 18.82 4.34
C LYS A 173 25.70 20.23 4.92
N PHE A 174 26.43 20.48 6.01
CA PHE A 174 26.54 21.75 6.70
C PHE A 174 28.02 22.11 6.91
N LYS A 175 28.35 23.41 6.91
CA LYS A 175 29.70 23.91 7.23
C LYS A 175 29.94 23.85 8.75
N ASN A 176 31.20 23.81 9.14
CA ASN A 176 31.66 23.89 10.54
C ASN A 176 31.05 22.82 11.48
N MET A 177 30.79 21.63 10.95
CA MET A 177 30.39 20.45 11.75
C MET A 177 31.56 19.48 11.90
N ALA A 178 31.71 18.91 13.09
CA ALA A 178 32.59 17.78 13.37
C ALA A 178 31.86 16.46 13.02
N VAL A 179 30.65 16.31 13.55
CA VAL A 179 29.69 15.26 13.18
C VAL A 179 28.55 15.90 12.39
N THR A 180 28.25 15.39 11.21
CA THR A 180 27.21 15.91 10.29
C THR A 180 25.84 15.28 10.49
N GLY A 181 25.75 14.19 11.25
CA GLY A 181 24.54 13.40 11.48
C GLY A 181 24.85 12.03 12.09
N THR A 182 23.89 11.12 12.05
CA THR A 182 24.03 9.71 12.43
C THR A 182 23.42 8.79 11.37
N VAL A 183 23.85 7.53 11.32
CA VAL A 183 23.11 6.44 10.66
C VAL A 183 22.66 5.47 11.75
N ASN A 184 21.41 5.01 11.66
CA ASN A 184 20.89 3.98 12.57
C ASN A 184 20.57 2.70 11.78
N CYS A 185 20.83 1.55 12.39
CA CYS A 185 20.10 0.33 12.08
C CYS A 185 18.93 0.22 13.06
N GLN A 186 17.73 -0.03 12.55
CA GLN A 186 16.51 -0.20 13.35
C GLN A 186 15.74 -1.45 12.90
N CYS A 187 15.04 -2.13 13.79
CA CYS A 187 14.11 -3.20 13.38
C CYS A 187 12.77 -2.65 12.89
N SER A 188 11.93 -3.48 12.26
CA SER A 188 10.58 -3.11 11.83
C SER A 188 9.70 -2.58 12.97
N HIS A 189 9.91 -3.04 14.21
CA HIS A 189 9.23 -2.55 15.43
C HIS A 189 9.69 -1.16 15.88
N VAL A 190 10.60 -0.50 15.16
CA VAL A 190 11.17 0.82 15.48
C VAL A 190 11.98 0.80 16.78
N PHE A 191 12.75 -0.26 17.04
CA PHE A 191 13.82 -0.22 18.04
C PHE A 191 15.12 0.15 17.35
N ILE A 192 15.89 1.06 17.94
CA ILE A 192 17.27 1.30 17.53
C ILE A 192 18.09 0.07 17.93
N LEU A 193 18.86 -0.48 16.99
CA LEU A 193 19.75 -1.60 17.21
C LEU A 193 21.20 -1.11 17.25
N SER A 194 21.59 -0.27 16.30
CA SER A 194 22.91 0.38 16.29
C SER A 194 22.81 1.82 15.77
N CYS A 195 23.81 2.63 16.11
CA CYS A 195 23.94 4.01 15.68
C CYS A 195 25.43 4.36 15.47
N VAL A 196 25.75 5.13 14.43
CA VAL A 196 27.12 5.57 14.14
C VAL A 196 27.16 7.02 13.67
N ASP A 197 28.27 7.72 13.94
CA ASP A 197 28.42 9.14 13.61
C ASP A 197 28.86 9.40 12.16
N LEU A 198 28.10 10.22 11.44
CA LEU A 198 28.45 10.72 10.11
C LEU A 198 29.42 11.90 10.22
N HIS A 199 30.44 11.91 9.36
CA HIS A 199 31.45 12.98 9.30
C HIS A 199 31.37 13.80 7.99
N TYR A 200 30.63 13.30 7.00
CA TYR A 200 30.48 13.87 5.66
C TYR A 200 29.00 13.79 5.22
N GLY A 201 28.71 13.27 4.03
CA GLY A 201 27.43 12.66 3.73
C GLY A 201 27.39 11.22 4.24
N GLU A 202 26.41 10.46 3.75
CA GLU A 202 26.15 9.09 4.16
C GLU A 202 26.95 8.09 3.31
N ARG A 203 28.24 7.96 3.61
CA ARG A 203 29.13 7.01 2.91
C ARG A 203 28.79 5.58 3.33
N PHE A 204 28.86 4.64 2.40
CA PHE A 204 28.60 3.23 2.67
C PHE A 204 29.41 2.67 3.84
N ALA A 205 30.67 3.10 4.02
CA ALA A 205 31.48 2.72 5.17
C ALA A 205 30.81 3.00 6.54
N ASN A 206 30.06 4.10 6.66
CA ASN A 206 29.32 4.42 7.87
C ASN A 206 28.17 3.40 8.06
N THR A 207 27.35 3.18 7.03
CA THR A 207 26.24 2.20 7.02
C THR A 207 26.71 0.76 7.24
N ASP A 208 27.83 0.36 6.61
CA ASP A 208 28.47 -0.95 6.76
C ASP A 208 28.82 -1.22 8.23
N LYS A 209 29.39 -0.24 8.96
CA LYS A 209 29.71 -0.46 10.38
C LYS A 209 28.47 -0.44 11.27
N ALA A 210 27.43 0.32 10.93
CA ALA A 210 26.16 0.26 11.66
C ALA A 210 25.53 -1.13 11.55
N LEU A 211 25.45 -1.69 10.33
CA LEU A 211 24.98 -3.05 10.09
C LEU A 211 25.88 -4.08 10.76
N ALA A 212 27.20 -4.00 10.58
CA ALA A 212 28.14 -4.94 11.19
C ALA A 212 28.04 -4.95 12.72
N MET A 213 27.89 -3.79 13.36
CA MET A 213 27.70 -3.68 14.81
C MET A 213 26.41 -4.35 15.29
N GLU A 214 25.31 -4.23 14.54
CA GLU A 214 24.05 -4.89 14.89
C GLU A 214 24.17 -6.42 14.74
N LEU A 215 24.77 -6.89 13.65
CA LEU A 215 25.01 -8.33 13.44
C LEU A 215 25.96 -8.89 14.50
N GLU A 216 27.09 -8.22 14.80
CA GLU A 216 28.06 -8.55 15.87
C GLU A 216 27.42 -8.64 17.27
N GLN A 217 26.27 -7.98 17.51
CA GLN A 217 25.53 -8.07 18.77
C GLN A 217 24.62 -9.31 18.81
N HIS A 218 24.07 -9.71 17.66
CA HIS A 218 23.16 -10.86 17.49
C HIS A 218 23.87 -12.11 16.94
N GLU A 219 25.20 -12.15 16.98
CA GLU A 219 25.98 -13.37 16.79
C GLU A 219 26.13 -14.12 18.12
N PRO A 220 25.86 -15.44 18.14
CA PRO A 220 26.11 -16.28 19.31
C PRO A 220 27.62 -16.36 19.60
N LYS A 221 28.06 -16.03 20.82
CA LYS A 221 29.50 -15.86 21.17
C LYS A 221 30.15 -17.00 21.96
N GLN A 222 29.51 -18.16 22.01
CA GLN A 222 30.01 -19.36 22.70
C GLN A 222 29.93 -20.57 21.77
N ASP A 223 30.66 -21.65 22.08
CA ASP A 223 30.43 -22.94 21.44
C ASP A 223 29.07 -23.48 21.90
N PHE A 224 28.11 -23.58 20.97
CA PHE A 224 26.74 -23.99 21.28
C PHE A 224 26.43 -25.41 20.84
N ASP A 225 25.43 -26.00 21.50
CA ASP A 225 24.78 -27.23 21.04
C ASP A 225 24.27 -27.08 19.59
N PHE A 226 24.30 -28.20 18.86
CA PHE A 226 23.88 -28.33 17.47
C PHE A 226 22.48 -27.76 17.22
N THR A 227 21.56 -27.92 18.18
CA THR A 227 20.19 -27.40 18.12
C THR A 227 20.13 -25.89 17.91
N LEU A 228 20.91 -25.11 18.67
CA LEU A 228 20.86 -23.65 18.62
C LEU A 228 21.44 -23.11 17.32
N LYS A 229 22.46 -23.78 16.78
CA LYS A 229 23.02 -23.44 15.47
C LYS A 229 21.98 -23.55 14.36
N ILE A 230 21.12 -24.58 14.41
CA ILE A 230 20.01 -24.74 13.46
C ILE A 230 18.98 -23.62 13.63
N GLU A 231 18.65 -23.18 14.86
CA GLU A 231 17.77 -22.01 15.04
C GLU A 231 18.34 -20.75 14.37
N VAL A 232 19.62 -20.45 14.63
CA VAL A 232 20.32 -19.27 14.07
C VAL A 232 20.35 -19.32 12.54
N ASP A 233 20.65 -20.48 11.96
CA ASP A 233 20.76 -20.65 10.50
C ASP A 233 19.40 -20.54 9.76
N ASN A 234 18.28 -20.69 10.49
CA ASN A 234 16.90 -20.61 9.98
C ASN A 234 16.22 -19.24 10.17
N VAL A 235 16.85 -18.26 10.84
CA VAL A 235 16.32 -16.90 10.90
C VAL A 235 16.48 -16.24 9.53
N ASP A 236 15.36 -15.92 8.87
CA ASP A 236 15.39 -15.16 7.61
C ASP A 236 15.65 -13.68 7.88
N GLU A 237 16.49 -13.04 7.08
CA GLU A 237 16.90 -11.65 7.30
C GLU A 237 16.55 -10.78 6.10
N VAL A 238 15.74 -9.74 6.34
CA VAL A 238 15.33 -8.76 5.33
C VAL A 238 15.77 -7.37 5.76
N THR A 239 16.61 -6.72 4.95
CA THR A 239 17.10 -5.36 5.22
C THR A 239 16.68 -4.41 4.12
N THR A 240 16.10 -3.28 4.52
CA THR A 240 15.77 -2.17 3.62
C THR A 240 16.73 -1.01 3.77
N TYR A 241 17.05 -0.39 2.64
CA TYR A 241 17.84 0.84 2.57
C TYR A 241 17.44 1.64 1.33
N ASP A 242 17.36 2.97 1.43
CA ASP A 242 17.04 3.87 0.31
C ASP A 242 17.78 3.51 -0.97
N ILE A 243 19.08 3.26 -0.86
CA ILE A 243 19.97 2.96 -1.98
C ILE A 243 20.39 1.48 -2.00
N ALA A 244 19.57 0.59 -1.44
CA ALA A 244 19.81 -0.87 -1.39
C ALA A 244 20.19 -1.45 -2.75
N CYS A 245 19.53 -1.01 -3.83
CA CYS A 245 19.77 -1.48 -5.20
C CYS A 245 21.17 -1.21 -5.76
N GLU A 246 21.99 -0.42 -5.06
CA GLU A 246 23.39 -0.14 -5.38
C GLU A 246 24.32 -0.56 -4.23
N TYR A 247 23.90 -0.30 -2.99
CA TYR A 247 24.63 -0.66 -1.77
C TYR A 247 25.03 -2.13 -1.70
N PHE A 248 24.10 -3.03 -2.02
CA PHE A 248 24.28 -4.48 -1.89
C PHE A 248 25.26 -5.07 -2.91
N ILE A 249 25.48 -4.41 -4.06
CA ILE A 249 26.26 -4.95 -5.20
C ILE A 249 27.70 -5.25 -4.77
N ASN A 250 28.32 -4.32 -4.06
CA ASN A 250 29.70 -4.45 -3.58
C ASN A 250 29.76 -4.77 -2.07
N LEU A 251 28.63 -5.06 -1.42
CA LEU A 251 28.54 -5.25 0.03
C LEU A 251 29.34 -6.47 0.49
N GLU A 252 29.25 -7.59 -0.24
CA GLU A 252 30.03 -8.80 0.06
C GLU A 252 31.54 -8.50 0.06
N GLU A 253 32.05 -7.77 -0.94
CA GLU A 253 33.47 -7.44 -1.02
C GLU A 253 33.92 -6.48 0.09
N ARG A 254 33.09 -5.47 0.45
CA ARG A 254 33.39 -4.59 1.59
C ARG A 254 33.40 -5.35 2.92
N PHE A 255 32.48 -6.31 3.10
CA PHE A 255 32.44 -7.15 4.30
C PHE A 255 33.58 -8.18 4.34
N LYS A 256 34.01 -8.78 3.23
CA LYS A 256 35.22 -9.64 3.18
C LYS A 256 36.47 -8.94 3.70
N ILE A 257 36.63 -7.65 3.40
CA ILE A 257 37.82 -6.86 3.78
C ILE A 257 37.77 -6.41 5.25
N HIS A 258 36.58 -6.09 5.78
CA HIS A 258 36.45 -5.41 7.08
C HIS A 258 35.76 -6.22 8.18
N PHE A 259 34.88 -7.16 7.83
CA PHE A 259 34.05 -7.96 8.73
C PHE A 259 33.87 -9.41 8.18
N PRO A 260 34.97 -10.16 7.94
CA PRO A 260 34.93 -11.42 7.21
C PRO A 260 33.99 -12.48 7.82
N GLU A 261 33.90 -12.53 9.15
CA GLU A 261 33.03 -13.47 9.88
C GLU A 261 31.54 -13.29 9.54
N LEU A 262 31.11 -12.06 9.22
CA LEU A 262 29.71 -11.73 8.91
C LEU A 262 29.31 -12.07 7.46
N VAL A 263 30.28 -12.38 6.58
CA VAL A 263 30.02 -12.62 5.14
C VAL A 263 28.99 -13.73 4.88
N PRO A 264 28.97 -14.88 5.58
CA PRO A 264 27.94 -15.91 5.40
C PRO A 264 26.52 -15.39 5.69
N ARG A 265 26.37 -14.50 6.67
CA ARG A 265 25.08 -13.89 7.05
C ARG A 265 24.63 -12.86 6.01
N ILE A 266 25.55 -12.01 5.53
CA ILE A 266 25.30 -11.08 4.43
C ILE A 266 24.84 -11.79 3.15
N LYS A 267 25.36 -13.00 2.85
CA LYS A 267 24.93 -13.80 1.70
C LYS A 267 23.50 -14.33 1.78
N LYS A 268 23.01 -14.61 2.99
CA LYS A 268 21.62 -15.04 3.23
C LYS A 268 20.63 -13.86 3.23
N MET A 269 21.10 -12.65 3.50
CA MET A 269 20.26 -11.47 3.69
C MET A 269 19.58 -10.99 2.39
N ARG A 270 18.27 -10.74 2.48
CA ARG A 270 17.44 -10.24 1.38
C ARG A 270 17.34 -8.71 1.44
N TRP A 271 17.42 -8.05 0.28
CA TRP A 271 17.55 -6.59 0.19
C TRP A 271 16.33 -5.94 -0.48
N GLY A 272 15.76 -4.93 0.18
CA GLY A 272 14.65 -4.13 -0.34
C GLY A 272 14.94 -2.62 -0.35
N VAL A 273 14.18 -1.87 -1.14
CA VAL A 273 14.12 -0.40 -1.06
C VAL A 273 12.78 -0.02 -0.40
N PRO A 274 12.78 0.91 0.58
CA PRO A 274 11.54 1.37 1.23
C PRO A 274 10.47 1.88 0.26
N ALA A 275 9.19 1.73 0.64
CA ALA A 275 8.04 1.89 -0.24
C ALA A 275 7.82 3.31 -0.82
N LEU A 276 8.23 4.34 -0.09
CA LEU A 276 8.26 5.74 -0.51
C LEU A 276 9.47 5.99 -1.42
N HIS A 277 10.66 5.57 -0.99
CA HIS A 277 11.92 5.83 -1.69
C HIS A 277 12.00 5.14 -3.05
N VAL A 278 11.48 3.91 -3.18
CA VAL A 278 11.48 3.14 -4.44
C VAL A 278 10.69 3.85 -5.57
N GLN A 279 9.81 4.80 -5.25
CA GLN A 279 9.13 5.64 -6.25
C GLN A 279 10.13 6.54 -7.00
N GLY A 280 11.15 7.05 -6.31
CA GLY A 280 12.22 7.88 -6.87
C GLY A 280 13.23 7.11 -7.73
N HIS A 281 13.16 5.78 -7.74
CA HIS A 281 14.09 4.93 -8.48
C HIS A 281 13.65 4.72 -9.95
N GLN A 282 14.57 4.19 -10.75
CA GLN A 282 14.23 3.62 -12.06
C GLN A 282 13.15 2.55 -11.93
N ASP A 283 12.32 2.40 -12.95
CA ASP A 283 11.12 1.56 -12.93
C ASP A 283 11.41 0.08 -12.61
N SER A 284 12.55 -0.44 -13.06
CA SER A 284 13.01 -1.81 -12.77
C SER A 284 13.26 -2.06 -11.28
N CYS A 285 13.66 -1.05 -10.49
CA CYS A 285 13.89 -1.22 -9.05
C CYS A 285 12.60 -1.54 -8.28
N THR A 286 11.44 -1.05 -8.72
CA THR A 286 10.16 -1.33 -8.06
C THR A 286 9.79 -2.81 -8.09
N TYR A 287 10.23 -3.55 -9.11
CA TYR A 287 9.93 -4.99 -9.26
C TYR A 287 11.07 -5.91 -8.79
N LEU A 288 12.28 -5.37 -8.61
CA LEU A 288 13.45 -6.10 -8.12
C LEU A 288 13.67 -5.95 -6.60
N PHE A 289 13.35 -4.79 -6.03
CA PHE A 289 13.62 -4.43 -4.63
C PHE A 289 12.39 -3.91 -3.87
N GLY A 290 11.22 -3.81 -4.52
CA GLY A 290 10.00 -3.38 -3.84
C GLY A 290 9.49 -4.48 -2.92
N THR A 291 9.46 -4.23 -1.60
CA THR A 291 9.02 -5.20 -0.58
C THR A 291 7.63 -5.78 -0.84
N ALA A 292 6.74 -4.99 -1.44
CA ALA A 292 5.40 -5.41 -1.87
C ALA A 292 5.36 -6.58 -2.88
N TYR A 293 6.48 -6.95 -3.50
CA TYR A 293 6.62 -8.11 -4.38
C TYR A 293 7.63 -9.15 -3.86
N MET A 294 8.17 -8.97 -2.66
CA MET A 294 9.04 -9.95 -2.00
C MET A 294 8.17 -10.95 -1.23
N GLU A 295 8.38 -12.24 -1.46
CA GLU A 295 7.67 -13.34 -0.77
C GLU A 295 8.13 -13.48 0.69
N CYS A 296 7.22 -13.89 1.58
CA CYS A 296 7.47 -14.05 3.00
C CYS A 296 8.09 -12.78 3.62
N VAL A 297 7.45 -11.62 3.48
CA VAL A 297 7.85 -10.35 4.12
C VAL A 297 6.64 -9.58 4.69
N GLY A 298 5.43 -10.11 4.50
CA GLY A 298 4.21 -9.42 4.92
C GLY A 298 4.07 -8.03 4.29
N HIS A 299 3.57 -7.08 5.06
CA HIS A 299 3.39 -5.69 4.64
C HIS A 299 4.50 -4.77 5.18
N PHE A 300 5.76 -5.21 5.12
CA PHE A 300 6.92 -4.40 5.53
C PHE A 300 7.15 -3.21 4.58
N HIS A 301 7.01 -1.98 5.11
CA HIS A 301 7.16 -0.76 4.31
C HIS A 301 8.60 -0.24 4.20
N GLY A 302 9.54 -0.75 5.00
CA GLY A 302 10.94 -0.29 5.04
C GLY A 302 11.18 1.06 5.74
N GLU A 303 10.21 1.99 5.72
CA GLU A 303 10.32 3.34 6.34
C GLU A 303 10.44 3.40 7.88
N SER A 304 10.72 2.29 8.59
CA SER A 304 10.67 2.26 10.07
C SER A 304 11.63 3.25 10.72
N ALA A 305 12.78 3.54 10.11
CA ALA A 305 13.75 4.51 10.64
C ALA A 305 13.19 5.94 10.67
N GLU A 306 12.42 6.35 9.66
CA GLU A 306 11.83 7.69 9.58
C GLU A 306 10.83 7.96 10.72
N GLN A 307 10.24 6.92 11.32
CA GLN A 307 9.28 7.06 12.42
C GLN A 307 9.93 7.54 13.73
N TYR A 308 11.21 7.22 13.97
CA TYR A 308 11.95 7.68 15.15
C TYR A 308 12.53 9.10 14.98
N TRP A 309 12.68 9.57 13.73
CA TRP A 309 13.33 10.86 13.47
C TRP A 309 12.66 12.06 14.14
N PRO A 310 11.32 12.23 14.16
CA PRO A 310 10.67 13.34 14.86
C PRO A 310 11.08 13.46 16.34
N GLU A 311 11.29 12.34 17.02
CA GLU A 311 11.75 12.30 18.42
C GLU A 311 13.25 12.61 18.52
N SER A 312 14.10 11.92 17.75
CA SER A 312 15.54 12.18 17.78
C SER A 312 15.92 13.61 17.39
N ASN A 313 15.17 14.22 16.45
CA ASN A 313 15.45 15.56 15.94
C ASN A 313 15.29 16.64 17.02
N GLN A 314 14.46 16.41 18.04
CA GLN A 314 14.32 17.30 19.19
C GLN A 314 15.60 17.38 20.03
N LEU A 315 16.45 16.33 19.99
CA LEU A 315 17.78 16.33 20.61
C LEU A 315 18.80 17.16 19.82
N GLY A 316 18.57 17.35 18.52
CA GLY A 316 19.51 18.01 17.60
C GLY A 316 20.10 19.32 18.14
N PRO A 317 19.29 20.30 18.61
CA PRO A 317 19.79 21.53 19.21
C PRO A 317 20.62 21.33 20.49
N HIS A 318 20.27 20.32 21.30
CA HIS A 318 20.91 20.01 22.59
C HIS A 318 22.29 19.36 22.37
N VAL A 319 22.34 18.27 21.59
CA VAL A 319 23.59 17.53 21.32
C VAL A 319 24.58 18.30 20.44
N ARG A 320 24.12 19.30 19.69
CA ARG A 320 24.95 20.08 18.76
C ARG A 320 26.07 20.89 19.43
N GLN A 321 25.87 21.29 20.69
CA GLN A 321 26.83 22.06 21.48
C GLN A 321 27.64 21.19 22.47
N MET A 322 27.32 19.91 22.60
CA MET A 322 28.00 19.00 23.52
C MET A 322 29.40 18.61 23.04
N ASN A 323 30.24 18.17 23.98
CA ASN A 323 31.45 17.42 23.67
C ASN A 323 31.08 15.99 23.24
N SER A 324 32.03 15.26 22.64
CA SER A 324 31.73 14.07 21.83
C SER A 324 31.28 12.87 22.65
N GLY A 325 31.93 12.61 23.80
CA GLY A 325 31.57 11.53 24.70
C GLY A 325 30.20 11.78 25.33
N HIS A 326 30.02 12.94 25.96
CA HIS A 326 28.76 13.32 26.58
C HIS A 326 27.58 13.37 25.58
N ARG A 327 27.83 13.76 24.32
CA ARG A 327 26.84 13.65 23.24
C ARG A 327 26.39 12.21 23.00
N GLN A 328 27.33 11.28 22.87
CA GLN A 328 27.01 9.87 22.61
C GLN A 328 26.25 9.27 23.79
N ASP A 329 26.68 9.51 25.03
CA ASP A 329 25.97 9.03 26.23
C ASP A 329 24.55 9.60 26.33
N THR A 330 24.37 10.89 26.02
CA THR A 330 23.05 11.52 25.96
C THR A 330 22.16 10.79 24.95
N MET A 331 22.62 10.57 23.71
CA MET A 331 21.81 9.89 22.71
C MET A 331 21.57 8.40 23.04
N ILE A 332 22.53 7.72 23.67
CA ILE A 332 22.34 6.34 24.18
C ILE A 332 21.21 6.28 25.21
N ASN A 333 21.14 7.23 26.15
CA ASN A 333 20.06 7.29 27.12
C ASN A 333 18.68 7.50 26.45
N TYR A 334 18.61 8.40 25.45
CA TYR A 334 17.37 8.63 24.70
C TYR A 334 16.95 7.44 23.83
N HIS A 335 17.88 6.77 23.16
CA HIS A 335 17.61 5.51 22.44
C HIS A 335 17.11 4.41 23.40
N GLY A 336 17.69 4.32 24.60
CA GLY A 336 17.24 3.41 25.66
C GLY A 336 15.84 3.72 26.18
N ASP A 337 15.49 5.01 26.37
CA ASP A 337 14.14 5.44 26.77
C ASP A 337 13.09 5.11 25.71
N TRP A 338 13.44 5.34 24.44
CA TRP A 338 12.60 5.01 23.28
C TRP A 338 12.36 3.50 23.16
N ASN A 339 13.43 2.69 23.11
CA ASN A 339 13.32 1.24 23.06
C ASN A 339 12.53 0.68 24.26
N TYR A 340 12.69 1.25 25.47
CA TYR A 340 11.88 0.85 26.63
C TYR A 340 10.39 1.18 26.45
N LYS A 341 10.05 2.40 26.02
CA LYS A 341 8.65 2.80 25.73
C LYS A 341 8.01 1.86 24.71
N LYS A 342 8.74 1.53 23.64
CA LYS A 342 8.30 0.57 22.62
C LYS A 342 8.12 -0.82 23.25
N SER A 343 9.07 -1.31 24.05
CA SER A 343 8.97 -2.59 24.79
C SER A 343 7.76 -2.67 25.72
N ALA A 344 7.34 -1.57 26.33
CA ALA A 344 6.18 -1.53 27.21
C ALA A 344 4.83 -1.63 26.46
N GLN A 345 4.77 -1.18 25.20
CA GLN A 345 3.54 -1.10 24.40
C GLN A 345 3.43 -2.17 23.31
N ILE A 346 4.53 -2.83 22.94
CA ILE A 346 4.62 -3.70 21.76
C ILE A 346 3.59 -4.83 21.72
N ALA A 347 3.27 -5.47 22.85
CA ALA A 347 2.24 -6.52 22.89
C ALA A 347 0.86 -6.00 22.47
N PHE A 348 0.47 -4.80 22.92
CA PHE A 348 -0.79 -4.16 22.54
C PHE A 348 -0.78 -3.75 21.06
N THR A 349 0.31 -3.14 20.59
CA THR A 349 0.47 -2.77 19.17
C THR A 349 0.34 -3.99 18.25
N LEU A 350 1.02 -5.10 18.57
CA LEU A 350 0.95 -6.33 17.79
C LEU A 350 -0.46 -6.96 17.80
N ALA A 351 -1.16 -6.93 18.94
CA ALA A 351 -2.52 -7.45 19.03
C ALA A 351 -3.52 -6.67 18.14
N GLU A 352 -3.40 -5.35 18.05
CA GLU A 352 -4.20 -4.54 17.11
C GLU A 352 -3.77 -4.75 15.65
N GLU A 353 -2.45 -4.83 15.37
CA GLU A 353 -1.93 -5.15 14.03
C GLU A 353 -2.43 -6.51 13.51
N ILE A 354 -2.59 -7.53 14.37
CA ILE A 354 -3.20 -8.83 14.02
C ILE A 354 -4.67 -8.65 13.61
N LYS A 355 -5.47 -7.85 14.35
CA LYS A 355 -6.88 -7.61 14.03
C LYS A 355 -7.04 -6.87 12.70
N ASP A 356 -6.22 -5.85 12.47
CA ASP A 356 -6.18 -5.11 11.21
C ASP A 356 -5.76 -6.01 10.04
N ALA A 357 -4.73 -6.83 10.23
CA ALA A 357 -4.25 -7.77 9.21
C ALA A 357 -5.31 -8.82 8.86
N LYS A 358 -5.97 -9.46 9.84
CA LYS A 358 -7.09 -10.39 9.62
C LYS A 358 -8.22 -9.73 8.81
N ARG A 359 -8.64 -8.51 9.19
CA ARG A 359 -9.69 -7.76 8.48
C ARG A 359 -9.30 -7.47 7.03
N LYS A 360 -8.07 -7.02 6.80
CA LYS A 360 -7.57 -6.70 5.46
C LYS A 360 -7.36 -7.94 4.61
N TYR A 361 -6.85 -9.02 5.17
CA TYR A 361 -6.72 -10.30 4.48
C TYR A 361 -8.08 -10.78 3.92
N ILE A 362 -9.14 -10.80 4.73
CA ILE A 362 -10.49 -11.19 4.27
C ILE A 362 -10.98 -10.26 3.14
N GLU A 363 -10.79 -8.94 3.28
CA GLU A 363 -11.11 -7.96 2.23
C GLU A 363 -10.36 -8.24 0.92
N LYS A 364 -9.08 -8.64 0.98
CA LYS A 364 -8.26 -8.93 -0.20
C LYS A 364 -8.55 -10.31 -0.80
N ARG A 365 -8.79 -11.34 0.03
CA ARG A 365 -9.20 -12.67 -0.39
C ARG A 365 -10.49 -12.62 -1.19
N ASN A 366 -11.52 -11.99 -0.62
CA ASN A 366 -12.81 -11.82 -1.31
C ASN A 366 -12.65 -11.00 -2.61
N HIS A 367 -11.71 -10.05 -2.64
CA HIS A 367 -11.39 -9.32 -3.86
C HIS A 367 -10.72 -10.18 -4.93
N PHE A 368 -9.75 -11.01 -4.53
CA PHE A 368 -9.02 -11.91 -5.40
C PHE A 368 -9.91 -13.02 -5.98
N ILE A 369 -10.77 -13.63 -5.17
CA ILE A 369 -11.77 -14.62 -5.64
C ILE A 369 -12.69 -13.99 -6.68
N GLY A 370 -13.25 -12.80 -6.41
CA GLY A 370 -14.13 -12.11 -7.36
C GLY A 370 -13.45 -11.71 -8.68
N LEU A 371 -12.14 -11.44 -8.67
CA LEU A 371 -11.36 -11.25 -9.91
C LEU A 371 -11.11 -12.58 -10.62
N SER A 372 -10.77 -13.64 -9.89
CA SER A 372 -10.48 -14.97 -10.45
C SER A 372 -11.69 -15.57 -11.14
N LEU A 373 -12.89 -15.47 -10.53
CA LEU A 373 -14.15 -15.84 -11.17
C LEU A 373 -14.43 -15.00 -12.44
N SER A 374 -14.11 -13.70 -12.41
CA SER A 374 -14.29 -12.80 -13.56
C SER A 374 -13.30 -13.04 -14.71
N PHE A 375 -12.25 -13.85 -14.50
CA PHE A 375 -11.20 -14.16 -15.48
C PHE A 375 -10.92 -15.68 -15.57
N SER A 376 -11.92 -16.51 -15.28
CA SER A 376 -11.78 -17.97 -15.15
C SER A 376 -11.17 -18.64 -16.39
N ASP A 377 -11.37 -18.07 -17.58
CA ASP A 377 -10.76 -18.47 -18.86
C ASP A 377 -9.22 -18.35 -18.89
N ARG A 378 -8.61 -17.62 -17.94
CA ARG A 378 -7.18 -17.26 -17.94
C ARG A 378 -6.44 -17.58 -16.65
N VAL A 379 -7.15 -17.84 -15.54
CA VAL A 379 -6.52 -18.03 -14.21
C VAL A 379 -5.47 -19.13 -14.24
N GLN A 380 -5.72 -20.28 -14.88
CA GLN A 380 -4.74 -21.38 -14.99
C GLN A 380 -3.43 -20.92 -15.63
N LYS A 381 -3.50 -20.31 -16.83
CA LYS A 381 -2.34 -19.78 -17.57
C LYS A 381 -1.59 -18.68 -16.80
N TRP A 382 -2.27 -17.90 -15.97
CA TRP A 382 -1.61 -16.89 -15.12
C TRP A 382 -0.98 -17.52 -13.86
N SER A 383 -1.60 -18.56 -13.32
CA SER A 383 -1.12 -19.31 -12.15
C SER A 383 0.16 -20.08 -12.43
N GLU A 384 0.43 -20.47 -13.68
CA GLU A 384 1.67 -21.12 -14.11
C GLU A 384 2.85 -20.16 -14.32
N MET A 385 2.65 -18.83 -14.30
CA MET A 385 3.73 -17.88 -14.60
C MET A 385 4.74 -17.75 -13.45
N PRO A 386 6.07 -17.69 -13.72
CA PRO A 386 7.06 -17.51 -12.67
C PRO A 386 6.94 -16.12 -12.01
N ARG A 387 6.80 -16.08 -10.68
CA ARG A 387 6.73 -14.84 -9.89
C ARG A 387 8.10 -14.13 -9.78
N THR A 388 9.19 -14.86 -10.03
CA THR A 388 10.57 -14.34 -10.03
C THR A 388 10.78 -13.24 -11.07
N THR A 389 11.28 -12.08 -10.62
CA THR A 389 11.62 -10.97 -11.54
C THR A 389 13.07 -11.10 -12.03
N SER A 390 13.26 -11.24 -13.35
CA SER A 390 14.58 -11.34 -13.98
C SER A 390 15.03 -10.01 -14.59
N LYS A 391 16.33 -9.68 -14.51
CA LYS A 391 16.88 -8.45 -15.12
C LYS A 391 17.45 -8.77 -16.51
N ILE A 392 16.95 -8.11 -17.55
CA ILE A 392 17.51 -8.20 -18.91
C ILE A 392 18.04 -6.81 -19.31
N GLY A 393 19.36 -6.69 -19.30
CA GLY A 393 20.05 -5.41 -19.52
C GLY A 393 19.71 -4.38 -18.42
N LYS A 394 19.02 -3.30 -18.82
CA LYS A 394 18.57 -2.24 -17.88
C LYS A 394 17.12 -2.38 -17.41
N ASP A 395 16.32 -3.26 -18.02
CA ASP A 395 14.91 -3.44 -17.70
C ASP A 395 14.64 -4.73 -16.90
N ALA A 396 13.49 -4.78 -16.23
CA ALA A 396 13.04 -5.90 -15.41
C ALA A 396 11.87 -6.66 -16.07
N ILE A 397 12.16 -7.93 -16.34
CA ILE A 397 11.34 -9.14 -16.47
C ILE A 397 10.32 -9.41 -15.36
N SER A 398 9.25 -8.64 -15.15
CA SER A 398 8.29 -8.91 -14.06
C SER A 398 6.87 -9.20 -14.53
N VAL A 399 6.22 -10.17 -13.90
CA VAL A 399 4.80 -10.48 -14.14
C VAL A 399 3.85 -9.38 -13.63
N TYR A 400 4.30 -8.60 -12.64
CA TYR A 400 3.58 -7.43 -12.09
C TYR A 400 3.75 -6.14 -12.92
N LYS A 401 4.51 -6.19 -14.02
CA LYS A 401 4.81 -5.08 -14.92
C LYS A 401 4.11 -5.26 -16.28
N HIS A 402 3.57 -4.18 -16.84
CA HIS A 402 3.11 -4.15 -18.23
C HIS A 402 4.30 -4.01 -19.18
N ARG A 403 4.36 -4.80 -20.27
CA ARG A 403 5.40 -4.62 -21.29
C ARG A 403 5.17 -3.29 -22.01
N THR A 404 6.17 -2.41 -21.99
CA THR A 404 6.07 -1.02 -22.49
C THR A 404 6.47 -0.83 -23.95
N THR A 405 6.70 -1.92 -24.69
CA THR A 405 7.37 -1.92 -26.00
C THR A 405 6.67 -1.09 -27.09
N LYS A 406 5.33 -1.03 -27.14
CA LYS A 406 4.59 -0.20 -28.11
C LYS A 406 3.25 0.35 -27.57
N VAL A 407 3.24 1.33 -26.65
CA VAL A 407 1.95 1.92 -26.16
C VAL A 407 1.27 2.81 -27.23
N PRO A 408 0.08 2.46 -27.77
CA PRO A 408 -0.56 3.19 -28.86
C PRO A 408 -0.88 4.64 -28.51
N SER A 409 -0.83 5.55 -29.49
CA SER A 409 -0.97 7.00 -29.27
C SER A 409 -2.32 7.39 -28.65
N GLN A 410 -2.42 8.56 -28.00
CA GLN A 410 -3.68 9.02 -27.38
C GLN A 410 -4.82 9.06 -28.41
N ARG A 411 -4.51 9.52 -29.61
CA ARG A 411 -5.44 9.57 -30.73
C ARG A 411 -5.83 8.16 -31.22
N ALA A 412 -4.91 7.19 -31.22
CA ALA A 412 -5.23 5.82 -31.60
C ALA A 412 -6.16 5.14 -30.59
N ILE A 413 -5.86 5.24 -29.29
CA ILE A 413 -6.72 4.70 -28.22
C ILE A 413 -8.13 5.32 -28.29
N PHE A 414 -8.20 6.64 -28.45
CA PHE A 414 -9.47 7.35 -28.54
C PHE A 414 -10.25 7.08 -29.84
N GLN A 415 -9.57 7.03 -31.00
CA GLN A 415 -10.23 6.67 -32.26
C GLN A 415 -10.70 5.21 -32.28
N LYS A 416 -9.97 4.28 -31.66
CA LYS A 416 -10.41 2.88 -31.59
C LYS A 416 -11.56 2.69 -30.60
N MET A 417 -11.54 3.36 -29.44
CA MET A 417 -12.74 3.47 -28.57
C MET A 417 -13.97 3.96 -29.34
N LEU A 418 -13.82 5.02 -30.15
CA LEU A 418 -14.93 5.54 -30.97
C LEU A 418 -15.40 4.53 -32.05
N SER A 419 -14.48 3.78 -32.68
CA SER A 419 -14.86 2.73 -33.62
C SER A 419 -15.56 1.56 -32.92
N ASP A 420 -15.15 1.20 -31.71
CA ASP A 420 -15.73 0.11 -30.92
C ASP A 420 -17.16 0.44 -30.47
N THR A 421 -17.43 1.68 -30.07
CA THR A 421 -18.82 2.14 -29.86
C THR A 421 -19.67 2.15 -31.14
N SER A 422 -19.06 2.08 -32.32
CA SER A 422 -19.76 2.02 -33.61
C SER A 422 -19.88 0.61 -34.22
N SER A 423 -19.15 -0.38 -33.68
CA SER A 423 -19.14 -1.76 -34.18
C SER A 423 -20.10 -2.71 -33.46
N PHE A 424 -20.87 -2.23 -32.48
CA PHE A 424 -21.92 -2.98 -31.77
C PHE A 424 -23.17 -3.31 -32.62
N ALA A 425 -23.03 -3.29 -33.94
CA ALA A 425 -23.99 -3.84 -34.88
C ALA A 425 -23.28 -4.82 -35.82
N THR A 426 -23.60 -6.11 -35.64
CA THR A 426 -23.55 -7.26 -36.59
C THR A 426 -22.97 -8.53 -35.96
N THR A 427 -23.60 -9.04 -34.90
CA THR A 427 -23.56 -10.47 -34.56
C THR A 427 -24.79 -11.14 -35.17
N MET A 428 -24.63 -11.72 -36.36
CA MET A 428 -25.70 -12.52 -36.99
C MET A 428 -25.88 -13.84 -36.23
N ILE A 429 -26.84 -13.87 -35.32
CA ILE A 429 -27.45 -15.11 -34.84
C ILE A 429 -28.85 -15.20 -35.47
N PRO A 430 -29.16 -16.25 -36.26
CA PRO A 430 -30.50 -16.46 -36.77
C PRO A 430 -31.44 -16.87 -35.63
N LYS A 431 -32.18 -15.90 -35.07
CA LYS A 431 -33.23 -16.09 -34.08
C LYS A 431 -34.54 -15.45 -34.56
N SER A 432 -35.64 -15.80 -33.89
CA SER A 432 -37.02 -15.52 -34.32
C SER A 432 -37.32 -14.04 -34.62
N ARG A 433 -38.38 -13.80 -35.40
CA ARG A 433 -38.90 -12.45 -35.73
C ARG A 433 -39.16 -11.59 -34.47
N VAL A 434 -39.41 -12.21 -33.32
CA VAL A 434 -39.59 -11.56 -32.01
C VAL A 434 -38.26 -11.07 -31.43
N ALA A 435 -37.20 -11.88 -31.47
CA ALA A 435 -35.90 -11.51 -30.91
C ALA A 435 -35.30 -10.29 -31.64
N HIS A 436 -35.35 -10.27 -32.98
CA HIS A 436 -34.93 -9.11 -33.79
C HIS A 436 -35.80 -7.86 -33.51
N PHE A 437 -37.09 -8.04 -33.22
CA PHE A 437 -37.99 -6.93 -32.90
C PHE A 437 -37.63 -6.27 -31.56
N ILE A 438 -37.32 -7.08 -30.54
CA ILE A 438 -36.85 -6.58 -29.23
C ILE A 438 -35.49 -5.89 -29.37
N ASP A 439 -34.50 -6.52 -30.00
CA ASP A 439 -33.16 -5.97 -30.25
C ASP A 439 -33.20 -4.58 -30.94
N GLU A 440 -33.98 -4.43 -32.01
CA GLU A 440 -34.15 -3.11 -32.65
C GLU A 440 -34.88 -2.10 -31.76
N GLY A 441 -35.81 -2.54 -30.90
CA GLY A 441 -36.44 -1.69 -29.88
C GLY A 441 -35.45 -1.17 -28.84
N LEU A 442 -34.55 -2.03 -28.36
CA LEU A 442 -33.49 -1.65 -27.41
C LEU A 442 -32.52 -0.63 -28.03
N LYS A 443 -32.07 -0.85 -29.27
CA LYS A 443 -31.23 0.10 -30.01
C LYS A 443 -31.91 1.45 -30.20
N ILE A 444 -33.22 1.48 -30.47
CA ILE A 444 -33.99 2.72 -30.55
C ILE A 444 -34.02 3.43 -29.18
N GLN A 445 -34.22 2.70 -28.09
CA GLN A 445 -34.26 3.24 -26.72
C GLN A 445 -32.91 3.88 -26.31
N ASP A 446 -31.79 3.27 -26.69
CA ASP A 446 -30.45 3.86 -26.49
C ASP A 446 -30.22 5.11 -27.36
N LEU A 447 -30.69 5.12 -28.61
CA LEU A 447 -30.64 6.31 -29.48
C LEU A 447 -31.50 7.48 -28.96
N GLN A 448 -32.72 7.20 -28.45
CA GLN A 448 -33.55 8.19 -27.77
C GLN A 448 -32.82 8.81 -26.59
N SER A 449 -32.18 7.98 -25.77
CA SER A 449 -31.46 8.39 -24.56
C SER A 449 -30.21 9.22 -24.87
N GLY A 450 -29.42 8.82 -25.87
CA GLY A 450 -28.27 9.59 -26.34
C GLY A 450 -28.64 10.96 -26.93
N ASN A 451 -29.74 11.02 -27.69
CA ASN A 451 -30.27 12.29 -28.22
C ASN A 451 -30.84 13.18 -27.10
N LYS A 452 -31.51 12.61 -26.08
CA LYS A 452 -31.98 13.34 -24.89
C LYS A 452 -30.82 14.02 -24.15
N LEU A 453 -29.71 13.31 -23.95
CA LEU A 453 -28.51 13.87 -23.34
C LEU A 453 -27.91 15.00 -24.19
N ARG A 454 -27.75 14.80 -25.50
CA ARG A 454 -27.28 15.85 -26.43
C ARG A 454 -28.16 17.11 -26.41
N HIS A 455 -29.48 16.96 -26.26
CA HIS A 455 -30.40 18.08 -26.11
C HIS A 455 -30.19 18.85 -24.78
N LEU A 456 -29.92 18.15 -23.68
CA LEU A 456 -29.67 18.76 -22.37
C LEU A 456 -28.31 19.48 -22.32
N THR A 457 -27.30 19.02 -23.07
CA THR A 457 -25.98 19.68 -23.17
C THR A 457 -25.97 20.94 -24.06
N LEU A 458 -27.11 21.42 -24.55
CA LEU A 458 -27.17 22.61 -25.42
C LEU A 458 -27.03 23.97 -24.70
N ASN A 459 -26.92 23.99 -23.36
CA ASN A 459 -26.74 25.22 -22.58
C ASN A 459 -25.41 25.23 -21.81
N THR A 460 -24.43 25.98 -22.32
CA THR A 460 -23.77 27.16 -21.69
C THR A 460 -22.56 27.58 -22.54
N ASP A 461 -22.54 28.84 -22.98
CA ASP A 461 -21.37 29.65 -23.35
C ASP A 461 -20.37 29.12 -24.41
N ASP A 462 -20.83 28.71 -25.59
CA ASP A 462 -19.90 28.40 -26.70
C ASP A 462 -20.41 28.73 -28.12
N HIS A 463 -19.49 29.14 -29.01
CA HIS A 463 -19.76 29.84 -30.28
C HIS A 463 -20.27 28.93 -31.42
N ASP A 464 -20.49 27.63 -31.15
CA ASP A 464 -20.68 26.56 -32.16
C ASP A 464 -22.08 25.90 -32.12
N LEU A 465 -23.10 26.66 -31.73
CA LEU A 465 -24.48 26.17 -31.54
C LEU A 465 -25.23 25.83 -32.85
N ALA A 466 -24.77 26.29 -34.00
CA ALA A 466 -25.46 26.08 -35.28
C ALA A 466 -25.19 24.69 -35.87
N VAL A 467 -23.93 24.23 -35.83
CA VAL A 467 -23.53 22.90 -36.32
C VAL A 467 -24.15 21.82 -35.43
N LYS A 468 -24.04 21.97 -34.10
CA LYS A 468 -24.62 21.06 -33.10
C LYS A 468 -26.15 20.94 -33.27
N ARG A 469 -26.88 22.04 -33.51
CA ARG A 469 -28.33 22.01 -33.78
C ARG A 469 -28.68 21.28 -35.09
N LYS A 470 -27.93 21.48 -36.17
CA LYS A 470 -28.13 20.74 -37.44
C LYS A 470 -27.87 19.25 -37.27
N GLU A 471 -26.81 18.86 -36.55
CA GLU A 471 -26.49 17.46 -36.28
C GLU A 471 -27.59 16.78 -35.44
N ILE A 472 -28.07 17.45 -34.40
CA ILE A 472 -29.17 16.95 -33.55
C ILE A 472 -30.45 16.79 -34.38
N SER A 473 -30.85 17.80 -35.17
CA SER A 473 -32.02 17.71 -36.04
C SER A 473 -31.95 16.53 -37.02
N LEU A 474 -30.79 16.32 -37.66
CA LEU A 474 -30.55 15.17 -38.54
C LEU A 474 -30.65 13.82 -37.81
N ARG A 475 -30.10 13.72 -36.58
CA ARG A 475 -30.20 12.51 -35.75
C ARG A 475 -31.65 12.26 -35.30
N THR A 476 -32.39 13.29 -34.95
CA THR A 476 -33.82 13.23 -34.57
C THR A 476 -34.68 12.76 -35.75
N SER A 477 -34.46 13.29 -36.95
CA SER A 477 -35.15 12.84 -38.17
C SER A 477 -34.85 11.37 -38.52
N LYS A 478 -33.57 10.95 -38.43
CA LYS A 478 -33.19 9.54 -38.63
C LYS A 478 -33.80 8.60 -37.58
N LEU A 479 -33.89 9.05 -36.33
CA LEU A 479 -34.54 8.31 -35.26
C LEU A 479 -36.04 8.17 -35.49
N ALA A 480 -36.71 9.23 -35.97
CA ALA A 480 -38.13 9.19 -36.35
C ALA A 480 -38.41 8.16 -37.44
N ALA A 481 -37.61 8.16 -38.52
CA ALA A 481 -37.74 7.17 -39.59
C ALA A 481 -37.52 5.72 -39.10
N ARG A 482 -36.59 5.50 -38.14
CA ARG A 482 -36.35 4.18 -37.55
C ARG A 482 -37.51 3.74 -36.64
N ILE A 483 -38.06 4.65 -35.83
CA ILE A 483 -39.26 4.41 -35.01
C ILE A 483 -40.45 4.07 -35.90
N GLU A 484 -40.74 4.86 -36.94
CA GLU A 484 -41.87 4.60 -37.84
C GLU A 484 -41.79 3.22 -38.51
N LYS A 485 -40.59 2.83 -38.96
CA LYS A 485 -40.34 1.48 -39.51
C LYS A 485 -40.56 0.38 -38.47
N TRP A 486 -40.11 0.60 -37.23
CA TRP A 486 -40.28 -0.36 -36.13
C TRP A 486 -41.75 -0.46 -35.66
N ARG A 487 -42.49 0.64 -35.60
CA ARG A 487 -43.93 0.69 -35.29
C ARG A 487 -44.77 -0.13 -36.29
N LYS A 488 -44.40 -0.17 -37.57
CA LYS A 488 -45.06 -1.02 -38.58
C LYS A 488 -44.95 -2.51 -38.22
N ILE A 489 -43.78 -2.95 -37.74
CA ILE A 489 -43.55 -4.33 -37.27
C ILE A 489 -44.25 -4.56 -35.91
N GLN A 490 -44.28 -3.56 -35.03
CA GLN A 490 -45.00 -3.64 -33.75
C GLN A 490 -46.51 -3.85 -33.95
N LYS A 491 -47.11 -3.26 -34.98
CA LYS A 491 -48.53 -3.47 -35.31
C LYS A 491 -48.84 -4.93 -35.65
N GLU A 492 -47.88 -5.64 -36.25
CA GLU A 492 -48.02 -7.07 -36.61
C GLU A 492 -47.77 -8.00 -35.41
N LEU A 493 -46.79 -7.67 -34.57
CA LEU A 493 -46.34 -8.55 -33.47
C LEU A 493 -47.00 -8.27 -32.11
N MET A 494 -47.39 -7.03 -31.84
CA MET A 494 -48.01 -6.58 -30.58
C MET A 494 -49.32 -5.80 -30.83
N PRO A 495 -50.29 -6.33 -31.60
CA PRO A 495 -51.46 -5.57 -32.07
C PRO A 495 -52.29 -4.94 -30.94
N ARG A 496 -52.37 -5.60 -29.77
CA ARG A 496 -53.10 -5.11 -28.59
C ARG A 496 -52.49 -3.86 -27.94
N THR A 497 -51.27 -3.46 -28.31
CA THR A 497 -50.66 -2.21 -27.81
C THR A 497 -51.08 -0.97 -28.60
N GLY A 498 -51.84 -1.13 -29.70
CA GLY A 498 -52.25 -0.03 -30.59
C GLY A 498 -52.94 1.13 -29.89
N ASP A 499 -53.85 0.85 -28.95
CA ASP A 499 -54.62 1.89 -28.23
C ASP A 499 -53.73 2.79 -27.36
N LYS A 500 -52.69 2.22 -26.74
CA LYS A 500 -51.70 2.99 -25.97
C LYS A 500 -50.80 3.84 -26.86
N ILE A 501 -50.46 3.34 -28.05
CA ILE A 501 -49.70 4.10 -29.06
C ILE A 501 -50.54 5.28 -29.58
N ALA A 502 -51.82 5.05 -29.87
CA ALA A 502 -52.75 6.11 -30.27
C ALA A 502 -52.92 7.18 -29.18
N ALA A 503 -53.11 6.76 -27.92
CA ALA A 503 -53.19 7.68 -26.78
C ALA A 503 -51.91 8.52 -26.61
N GLN A 504 -50.73 7.93 -26.83
CA GLN A 504 -49.46 8.67 -26.78
C GLN A 504 -49.30 9.64 -27.96
N ALA A 505 -49.76 9.29 -29.16
CA ALA A 505 -49.66 10.16 -30.33
C ALA A 505 -50.41 11.49 -30.14
N ILE A 506 -51.54 11.46 -29.41
CA ILE A 506 -52.33 12.66 -29.05
C ILE A 506 -51.51 13.63 -28.16
N LEU A 507 -50.61 13.11 -27.32
CA LEU A 507 -49.80 13.92 -26.40
C LEU A 507 -48.63 14.66 -27.08
N SER A 508 -48.34 14.37 -28.35
CA SER A 508 -47.28 15.02 -29.14
C SER A 508 -45.92 15.17 -28.42
N LEU A 509 -45.52 14.12 -27.68
CA LEU A 509 -44.28 14.13 -26.91
C LEU A 509 -43.05 14.27 -27.82
N PRO A 510 -41.98 14.97 -27.39
CA PRO A 510 -40.71 14.97 -28.09
C PRO A 510 -40.19 13.54 -28.25
N ILE A 511 -39.67 13.18 -29.42
CA ILE A 511 -39.39 11.78 -29.78
C ILE A 511 -38.39 11.07 -28.86
N GLN A 512 -37.53 11.82 -28.17
CA GLN A 512 -36.62 11.37 -27.12
C GLN A 512 -37.30 10.99 -25.79
N ASN A 513 -38.60 11.24 -25.64
CA ASN A 513 -39.46 10.90 -24.51
C ASN A 513 -40.63 9.98 -24.91
N GLU A 514 -40.77 9.62 -26.18
CA GLU A 514 -41.81 8.72 -26.68
C GLU A 514 -41.57 7.29 -26.14
N LYS A 515 -42.51 6.71 -25.38
CA LYS A 515 -42.39 5.32 -24.91
C LYS A 515 -42.53 4.35 -26.07
N LEU A 516 -41.66 3.36 -26.14
CA LEU A 516 -41.73 2.32 -27.19
C LEU A 516 -42.82 1.28 -26.89
N PHE A 517 -43.28 1.19 -25.63
CA PHE A 517 -44.17 0.14 -25.15
C PHE A 517 -43.56 -1.25 -25.34
N LEU A 518 -42.26 -1.37 -25.00
CA LEU A 518 -41.65 -2.66 -24.74
C LEU A 518 -42.34 -3.29 -23.51
N PRO A 519 -42.31 -4.63 -23.35
CA PRO A 519 -42.84 -5.28 -22.15
C PRO A 519 -42.37 -4.64 -20.83
N SER A 520 -41.12 -4.16 -20.75
CA SER A 520 -40.60 -3.44 -19.57
C SER A 520 -41.22 -2.06 -19.30
N ASP A 521 -41.81 -1.41 -20.31
CA ASP A 521 -42.49 -0.10 -20.14
C ASP A 521 -43.86 -0.25 -19.45
N ILE A 522 -44.35 -1.48 -19.29
CA ILE A 522 -45.63 -1.86 -18.67
C ILE A 522 -45.33 -2.61 -17.38
N THR A 523 -45.38 -1.90 -16.26
CA THR A 523 -44.95 -2.42 -14.94
C THR A 523 -45.96 -3.40 -14.30
N SER A 524 -47.23 -3.35 -14.69
CA SER A 524 -48.26 -4.24 -14.15
C SER A 524 -48.26 -5.58 -14.87
N GLU A 525 -48.07 -6.67 -14.11
CA GLU A 525 -48.08 -8.04 -14.65
C GLU A 525 -49.45 -8.43 -15.24
N VAL A 526 -50.54 -8.10 -14.54
CA VAL A 526 -51.93 -8.28 -15.00
C VAL A 526 -52.18 -7.56 -16.32
N GLU A 527 -51.57 -6.38 -16.51
CA GLU A 527 -51.68 -5.61 -17.76
C GLU A 527 -50.87 -6.24 -18.90
N ARG A 528 -49.69 -6.82 -18.61
CA ARG A 528 -48.92 -7.60 -19.58
C ARG A 528 -49.64 -8.87 -20.03
N GLU A 529 -50.36 -9.54 -19.12
CA GLU A 529 -51.19 -10.71 -19.45
C GLU A 529 -52.38 -10.34 -20.34
N ALA A 530 -53.13 -9.30 -19.99
CA ALA A 530 -54.26 -8.80 -20.79
C ALA A 530 -53.83 -8.42 -22.23
N LEU A 531 -52.64 -7.84 -22.37
CA LEU A 531 -52.02 -7.48 -23.65
C LEU A 531 -51.31 -8.66 -24.35
N SER A 532 -51.28 -9.85 -23.73
CA SER A 532 -50.64 -11.08 -24.23
C SER A 532 -49.13 -10.96 -24.49
N LEU A 533 -48.43 -10.23 -23.60
CA LEU A 533 -47.00 -9.90 -23.74
C LEU A 533 -46.06 -10.81 -22.94
N THR A 534 -46.56 -11.85 -22.26
CA THR A 534 -45.76 -12.75 -21.41
C THR A 534 -44.58 -13.40 -22.15
N GLY A 535 -44.79 -13.91 -23.37
CA GLY A 535 -43.73 -14.45 -24.21
C GLY A 535 -42.70 -13.41 -24.69
N PHE A 536 -43.13 -12.15 -24.88
CA PHE A 536 -42.22 -11.04 -25.22
C PHE A 536 -41.42 -10.58 -24.00
N ALA A 537 -42.02 -10.59 -22.80
CA ALA A 537 -41.35 -10.28 -21.54
C ALA A 537 -40.22 -11.28 -21.24
N ALA A 538 -40.48 -12.58 -21.40
CA ALA A 538 -39.48 -13.62 -21.19
C ALA A 538 -38.26 -13.51 -22.13
N GLU A 539 -38.49 -13.11 -23.40
CA GLU A 539 -37.38 -12.86 -24.33
C GLU A 539 -36.70 -11.50 -24.01
N GLU A 540 -37.43 -10.45 -23.64
CA GLU A 540 -36.83 -9.17 -23.22
C GLU A 540 -35.90 -9.34 -22.01
N ILE A 541 -36.25 -10.15 -21.00
CA ILE A 541 -35.36 -10.43 -19.84
C ILE A 541 -33.96 -10.86 -20.31
N ARG A 542 -33.88 -11.86 -21.21
CA ARG A 542 -32.61 -12.35 -21.76
C ARG A 542 -31.80 -11.27 -22.48
N TRP A 543 -32.47 -10.43 -23.26
CA TRP A 543 -31.81 -9.32 -23.95
C TRP A 543 -31.36 -8.21 -22.99
N ARG A 544 -32.08 -8.00 -21.88
CA ARG A 544 -31.69 -7.05 -20.82
C ARG A 544 -30.52 -7.56 -20.00
N GLU A 545 -30.46 -8.85 -19.67
CA GLU A 545 -29.30 -9.49 -19.05
C GLU A 545 -28.04 -9.32 -19.90
N GLY A 546 -28.15 -9.57 -21.22
CA GLY A 546 -27.09 -9.28 -22.19
C GLY A 546 -26.71 -7.80 -22.24
N GLN A 547 -27.69 -6.89 -22.32
CA GLN A 547 -27.46 -5.44 -22.31
C GLN A 547 -26.75 -4.96 -21.03
N VAL A 548 -27.06 -5.56 -19.88
CA VAL A 548 -26.39 -5.30 -18.61
C VAL A 548 -24.93 -5.77 -18.63
N PHE A 549 -24.69 -7.01 -19.06
CA PHE A 549 -23.33 -7.60 -19.20
C PHE A 549 -22.45 -6.74 -20.13
N ASP A 550 -22.95 -6.40 -21.32
CA ASP A 550 -22.23 -5.56 -22.29
C ASP A 550 -21.99 -4.15 -21.75
N SER A 551 -22.97 -3.55 -21.07
CA SER A 551 -22.81 -2.24 -20.43
C SER A 551 -21.72 -2.27 -19.35
N LEU A 552 -21.67 -3.30 -18.50
CA LEU A 552 -20.63 -3.46 -17.49
C LEU A 552 -19.23 -3.57 -18.12
N ARG A 553 -19.09 -4.40 -19.17
CA ARG A 553 -17.82 -4.59 -19.90
C ARG A 553 -17.36 -3.31 -20.60
N LEU A 554 -18.29 -2.54 -21.18
CA LEU A 554 -18.01 -1.24 -21.79
C LEU A 554 -17.56 -0.21 -20.74
N ILE A 555 -18.25 -0.12 -19.58
CA ILE A 555 -17.85 0.77 -18.48
C ILE A 555 -16.43 0.42 -17.99
N GLN A 556 -16.12 -0.86 -17.79
CA GLN A 556 -14.78 -1.33 -17.41
C GLN A 556 -13.71 -0.88 -18.41
N ASN A 557 -13.94 -1.07 -19.72
CA ASN A 557 -13.01 -0.69 -20.78
C ASN A 557 -12.80 0.84 -20.86
N ILE A 558 -13.86 1.63 -20.67
CA ILE A 558 -13.78 3.09 -20.62
C ILE A 558 -13.00 3.54 -19.37
N VAL A 559 -13.21 2.94 -18.21
CA VAL A 559 -12.45 3.24 -16.97
C VAL A 559 -10.96 2.91 -17.12
N LYS A 560 -10.61 1.74 -17.68
CA LYS A 560 -9.22 1.38 -18.04
C LYS A 560 -8.61 2.46 -18.93
N THR A 561 -9.36 2.91 -19.94
CA THR A 561 -8.91 3.97 -20.86
C THR A 561 -8.73 5.32 -20.17
N ILE A 562 -9.66 5.76 -19.31
CA ILE A 562 -9.54 7.00 -18.52
C ILE A 562 -8.26 6.96 -17.66
N SER A 563 -7.95 5.82 -17.03
CA SER A 563 -6.74 5.62 -16.25
C SER A 563 -5.47 5.75 -17.11
N ALA A 564 -5.46 5.14 -18.31
CA ALA A 564 -4.37 5.25 -19.27
C ALA A 564 -4.18 6.67 -19.81
N LEU A 565 -5.28 7.39 -20.13
CA LEU A 565 -5.27 8.78 -20.58
C LEU A 565 -4.71 9.71 -19.50
N ARG A 566 -5.15 9.56 -18.24
CA ARG A 566 -4.62 10.31 -17.08
C ARG A 566 -3.13 10.05 -16.89
N GLY A 567 -2.69 8.79 -16.96
CA GLY A 567 -1.28 8.41 -16.87
C GLY A 567 -0.41 9.01 -17.98
N ARG A 568 -0.89 8.98 -19.23
CA ARG A 568 -0.22 9.64 -20.37
C ARG A 568 -0.13 11.15 -20.18
N LYS A 569 -1.21 11.82 -19.74
CA LYS A 569 -1.22 13.26 -19.49
C LYS A 569 -0.13 13.67 -18.49
N ILE A 570 -0.07 12.99 -17.34
CA ILE A 570 0.96 13.22 -16.32
C ILE A 570 2.37 12.97 -16.88
N LYS A 571 2.57 11.94 -17.68
CA LYS A 571 3.91 11.57 -18.18
C LYS A 571 4.41 12.48 -19.31
N ASN A 572 3.57 12.83 -20.28
CA ASN A 572 4.00 13.37 -21.56
C ASN A 572 3.58 14.84 -21.80
N ASP A 573 2.44 15.27 -21.25
CA ASP A 573 1.92 16.61 -21.53
C ASP A 573 2.54 17.62 -20.56
N ARG A 574 3.08 18.71 -21.12
CA ARG A 574 3.83 19.73 -20.36
C ARG A 574 3.38 21.15 -20.69
N GLN A 575 2.92 21.39 -21.91
CA GLN A 575 2.46 22.69 -22.37
C GLN A 575 0.96 22.86 -22.16
N GLN A 576 0.50 24.11 -22.00
CA GLN A 576 -0.91 24.42 -21.76
C GLN A 576 -1.83 23.81 -22.83
N LYS A 577 -1.52 23.99 -24.13
CA LYS A 577 -2.31 23.44 -25.25
C LYS A 577 -2.38 21.92 -25.26
N GLN A 578 -1.34 21.23 -24.80
CA GLN A 578 -1.34 19.77 -24.63
C GLN A 578 -2.22 19.36 -23.45
N ASN A 579 -2.07 20.04 -22.31
CA ASN A 579 -2.84 19.79 -21.10
C ASN A 579 -4.35 20.03 -21.26
N THR A 580 -4.75 21.07 -22.01
CA THR A 580 -6.16 21.31 -22.39
C THR A 580 -6.67 20.16 -23.25
N ARG A 581 -6.04 19.89 -24.41
CA ARG A 581 -6.46 18.81 -25.31
C ARG A 581 -6.54 17.43 -24.64
N ALA A 582 -5.60 17.13 -23.75
CA ALA A 582 -5.62 15.89 -22.98
C ALA A 582 -6.66 15.90 -21.87
N GLY A 583 -7.05 17.07 -21.35
CA GLY A 583 -8.24 17.26 -20.51
C GLY A 583 -9.52 16.97 -21.28
N ASP A 584 -9.70 17.59 -22.45
CA ASP A 584 -10.88 17.44 -23.30
C ASP A 584 -11.15 15.96 -23.63
N ASN A 585 -10.12 15.21 -24.06
CA ASN A 585 -10.20 13.78 -24.33
C ASN A 585 -10.56 12.93 -23.08
N ILE A 586 -10.14 13.36 -21.88
CA ILE A 586 -10.49 12.69 -20.61
C ILE A 586 -11.95 12.98 -20.24
N GLU A 587 -12.40 14.22 -20.43
CA GLU A 587 -13.78 14.63 -20.17
C GLU A 587 -14.77 13.94 -21.13
N GLU A 588 -14.40 13.78 -22.40
CA GLU A 588 -15.20 13.04 -23.37
C GLU A 588 -15.30 11.55 -23.01
N ALA A 589 -14.21 10.92 -22.57
CA ALA A 589 -14.24 9.55 -22.06
C ALA A 589 -15.09 9.41 -20.78
N ILE A 590 -15.09 10.41 -19.88
CA ILE A 590 -15.99 10.45 -18.71
C ILE A 590 -17.46 10.59 -19.15
N LYS A 591 -17.75 11.46 -20.12
CA LYS A 591 -19.10 11.60 -20.69
C LYS A 591 -19.62 10.31 -21.33
N LEU A 592 -18.73 9.51 -21.96
CA LEU A 592 -19.07 8.16 -22.47
C LEU A 592 -19.33 7.16 -21.34
N ARG A 593 -18.48 7.12 -20.31
CA ARG A 593 -18.69 6.31 -19.08
C ARG A 593 -20.08 6.57 -18.49
N ASP A 594 -20.43 7.84 -18.31
CA ASP A 594 -21.68 8.27 -17.69
C ASP A 594 -22.92 7.97 -18.56
N GLN A 595 -22.74 7.88 -19.88
CA GLN A 595 -23.78 7.40 -20.80
C GLN A 595 -24.02 5.91 -20.61
N HIS A 596 -22.98 5.07 -20.59
CA HIS A 596 -23.13 3.63 -20.39
C HIS A 596 -23.65 3.28 -18.99
N MET A 597 -23.27 4.03 -17.94
CA MET A 597 -23.89 3.88 -16.61
C MET A 597 -25.40 4.14 -16.62
N LYS A 598 -25.88 5.10 -17.43
CA LYS A 598 -27.32 5.38 -17.59
C LYS A 598 -28.05 4.32 -18.42
N SER A 599 -27.36 3.59 -19.31
CA SER A 599 -27.94 2.44 -20.00
C SER A 599 -27.95 1.18 -19.12
N TYR A 600 -26.90 0.95 -18.31
CA TYR A 600 -26.90 -0.06 -17.25
C TYR A 600 -28.09 0.11 -16.29
N GLU A 601 -28.24 1.30 -15.69
CA GLU A 601 -29.31 1.54 -14.71
C GLU A 601 -30.70 1.45 -15.36
N ARG A 602 -30.85 1.81 -16.64
CA ARG A 602 -32.11 1.61 -17.38
C ARG A 602 -32.41 0.13 -17.62
N ALA A 603 -31.42 -0.66 -18.02
CA ALA A 603 -31.59 -2.10 -18.24
C ALA A 603 -31.90 -2.83 -16.92
N ARG A 604 -31.25 -2.43 -15.82
CA ARG A 604 -31.55 -2.87 -14.45
C ARG A 604 -32.97 -2.51 -13.99
N GLN A 605 -33.43 -1.28 -14.26
CA GLN A 605 -34.81 -0.86 -13.98
C GLN A 605 -35.82 -1.64 -14.85
N ALA A 606 -35.49 -1.94 -16.11
CA ALA A 606 -36.32 -2.77 -16.97
C ALA A 606 -36.44 -4.22 -16.45
N LEU A 607 -35.35 -4.84 -16.01
CA LEU A 607 -35.38 -6.16 -15.35
C LEU A 607 -36.26 -6.15 -14.09
N SER A 608 -36.12 -5.11 -13.25
CA SER A 608 -36.95 -4.95 -12.06
C SER A 608 -38.43 -4.74 -12.39
N ALA A 609 -38.77 -4.06 -13.50
CA ALA A 609 -40.14 -3.89 -13.96
C ALA A 609 -40.75 -5.18 -14.53
N LEU A 610 -39.90 -6.08 -15.05
CA LEU A 610 -40.26 -7.39 -15.58
C LEU A 610 -40.33 -8.50 -14.51
N ASN A 611 -40.20 -8.16 -13.22
CA ASN A 611 -40.16 -9.09 -12.08
C ASN A 611 -39.00 -10.13 -12.16
N ALA A 612 -37.93 -9.82 -12.90
CA ALA A 612 -36.73 -10.66 -12.94
C ALA A 612 -35.94 -10.56 -11.61
N PRO A 613 -35.28 -11.64 -11.13
CA PRO A 613 -34.49 -11.62 -9.92
C PRO A 613 -33.36 -10.56 -10.00
N SER A 614 -33.26 -9.71 -8.97
CA SER A 614 -32.38 -8.54 -9.02
C SER A 614 -30.94 -8.85 -8.57
N THR A 615 -30.22 -9.64 -9.37
CA THR A 615 -28.81 -10.03 -9.12
C THR A 615 -27.83 -8.85 -9.32
N TYR A 616 -28.28 -7.77 -9.96
CA TYR A 616 -27.43 -6.65 -10.38
C TYR A 616 -27.48 -5.45 -9.40
N PRO A 617 -26.36 -5.04 -8.78
CA PRO A 617 -26.32 -3.94 -7.81
C PRO A 617 -26.40 -2.56 -8.47
N LEU A 618 -26.75 -1.53 -7.70
CA LEU A 618 -26.63 -0.13 -8.15
C LEU A 618 -25.14 0.25 -8.25
N LEU A 619 -24.71 0.86 -9.36
CA LEU A 619 -23.33 1.33 -9.54
C LEU A 619 -23.16 2.77 -9.05
N THR A 620 -22.23 2.97 -8.12
CA THR A 620 -21.77 4.31 -7.68
C THR A 620 -20.43 4.66 -8.34
N GLU A 621 -19.96 5.92 -8.23
CA GLU A 621 -18.62 6.28 -8.71
C GLU A 621 -17.49 5.55 -7.96
N ALA A 622 -17.72 5.14 -6.71
CA ALA A 622 -16.73 4.38 -5.92
C ALA A 622 -16.52 2.97 -6.50
N ASP A 623 -17.57 2.36 -7.07
CA ASP A 623 -17.50 1.03 -7.68
C ASP A 623 -16.66 1.00 -8.96
N LEU A 624 -16.49 2.16 -9.59
CA LEU A 624 -15.67 2.36 -10.79
C LEU A 624 -14.18 2.50 -10.47
N TYR A 625 -13.78 2.62 -9.20
CA TYR A 625 -12.38 2.80 -8.84
C TYR A 625 -11.53 1.59 -9.27
N MET A 626 -10.37 1.86 -9.87
CA MET A 626 -9.39 0.86 -10.27
C MET A 626 -7.97 1.39 -10.04
N LYS A 627 -7.10 0.56 -9.47
CA LYS A 627 -5.67 0.86 -9.32
C LYS A 627 -5.00 1.05 -10.69
N PRO A 628 -4.07 2.02 -10.85
CA PRO A 628 -3.38 2.23 -12.12
C PRO A 628 -2.46 1.06 -12.55
N ILE A 629 -2.97 0.16 -13.39
CA ILE A 629 -2.23 -1.00 -13.92
C ILE A 629 -0.99 -0.64 -14.76
N LEU A 630 -1.03 0.50 -15.47
CA LEU A 630 0.08 0.99 -16.31
C LEU A 630 1.18 1.75 -15.53
N GLN A 631 1.00 1.93 -14.23
CA GLN A 631 1.95 2.64 -13.38
C GLN A 631 2.56 1.68 -12.35
N LYS A 632 3.71 2.08 -11.79
CA LYS A 632 4.20 1.43 -10.57
C LYS A 632 3.20 1.66 -9.43
N ARG A 633 3.10 0.66 -8.55
CA ARG A 633 2.29 0.67 -7.34
C ARG A 633 2.67 1.89 -6.47
N ARG A 634 1.69 2.64 -5.99
CA ARG A 634 1.89 3.82 -5.14
C ARG A 634 1.87 3.44 -3.66
N VAL A 635 2.44 4.30 -2.83
CA VAL A 635 2.29 4.23 -1.37
C VAL A 635 0.80 4.31 -1.02
N GLY A 636 0.34 3.43 -0.12
CA GLY A 636 -1.07 3.34 0.30
C GLY A 636 -1.99 2.51 -0.61
N ASP A 637 -1.57 2.12 -1.83
CA ASP A 637 -2.42 1.30 -2.73
C ASP A 637 -2.81 -0.08 -2.13
N SER A 638 -2.19 -0.52 -1.02
CA SER A 638 -2.60 -1.71 -0.27
C SER A 638 -3.92 -1.54 0.48
N TRP A 639 -4.13 -0.39 1.09
CA TRP A 639 -5.26 -0.18 2.01
C TRP A 639 -6.62 -0.18 1.30
N HIS A 640 -6.62 0.00 -0.03
CA HIS A 640 -7.80 0.02 -0.88
C HIS A 640 -7.91 -1.26 -1.73
N THR A 641 -9.12 -1.70 -2.06
CA THR A 641 -9.38 -2.64 -3.17
C THR A 641 -9.77 -1.86 -4.42
N ASP A 642 -9.84 -2.54 -5.57
CA ASP A 642 -10.66 -2.01 -6.67
C ASP A 642 -12.15 -2.02 -6.27
N GLY A 643 -12.95 -1.18 -6.92
CA GLY A 643 -14.40 -1.05 -6.67
C GLY A 643 -15.19 -2.29 -7.08
N ALA A 644 -16.48 -2.35 -6.71
CA ALA A 644 -17.29 -3.57 -6.91
C ALA A 644 -17.41 -3.99 -8.39
N LEU A 645 -17.37 -3.04 -9.33
CA LEU A 645 -17.47 -3.28 -10.79
C LEU A 645 -16.54 -4.40 -11.30
N TRP A 646 -15.37 -4.54 -10.68
CA TRP A 646 -14.34 -5.50 -11.07
C TRP A 646 -14.61 -6.94 -10.57
N ARG A 647 -15.69 -7.15 -9.81
CA ARG A 647 -16.07 -8.44 -9.22
C ARG A 647 -17.51 -8.87 -9.49
N ILE A 648 -18.34 -7.97 -10.06
CA ILE A 648 -19.78 -8.20 -10.26
C ILE A 648 -20.05 -9.49 -11.05
N HIS A 649 -19.28 -9.80 -12.09
CA HIS A 649 -19.48 -11.01 -12.89
C HIS A 649 -19.29 -12.30 -12.09
N GLY A 650 -18.27 -12.39 -11.23
CA GLY A 650 -18.08 -13.54 -10.35
C GLY A 650 -19.20 -13.69 -9.30
N LEU A 651 -19.68 -12.58 -8.74
CA LEU A 651 -20.78 -12.59 -7.77
C LEU A 651 -22.12 -13.04 -8.37
N ILE A 652 -22.38 -12.73 -9.64
CA ILE A 652 -23.58 -13.19 -10.35
C ILE A 652 -23.48 -14.70 -10.62
N GLN A 653 -22.34 -15.16 -11.14
CA GLN A 653 -22.12 -16.58 -11.44
C GLN A 653 -22.21 -17.49 -10.21
N SER A 654 -21.79 -17.01 -9.03
CA SER A 654 -21.87 -17.81 -7.80
C SER A 654 -23.29 -17.92 -7.22
N GLN A 655 -24.27 -17.16 -7.71
CA GLN A 655 -25.66 -17.25 -7.26
C GLN A 655 -26.52 -18.21 -8.10
N ASP A 656 -26.13 -18.51 -9.34
CA ASP A 656 -26.80 -19.50 -10.20
C ASP A 656 -26.41 -20.96 -9.87
N SER A 657 -25.36 -21.18 -9.07
CA SER A 657 -24.83 -22.52 -8.74
C SER A 657 -25.13 -23.01 -7.31
N GLY A 658 -25.89 -22.25 -6.52
CA GLY A 658 -26.14 -22.56 -5.09
C GLY A 658 -27.55 -23.07 -4.81
N GLU A 659 -27.66 -24.31 -4.30
CA GLU A 659 -28.87 -24.74 -3.58
C GLU A 659 -29.11 -23.89 -2.32
N LYS A 660 -30.38 -23.75 -1.94
CA LYS A 660 -30.80 -22.87 -0.84
C LYS A 660 -30.56 -23.51 0.52
N ASP A 661 -29.41 -23.25 1.13
CA ASP A 661 -29.27 -23.41 2.59
C ASP A 661 -29.83 -22.20 3.33
N GLN A 662 -30.95 -22.42 4.03
CA GLN A 662 -31.55 -21.45 4.95
C GLN A 662 -31.01 -21.66 6.37
N SER A 663 -30.20 -20.74 6.88
CA SER A 663 -30.13 -20.52 8.33
C SER A 663 -29.74 -19.10 8.74
N SER A 664 -30.71 -18.42 9.38
CA SER A 664 -30.54 -17.38 10.41
C SER A 664 -29.59 -16.21 10.14
N ALA A 665 -30.14 -15.15 9.54
CA ALA A 665 -29.77 -13.79 9.90
C ALA A 665 -30.60 -13.32 11.11
N THR A 666 -29.99 -13.16 12.30
CA THR A 666 -30.54 -12.35 13.40
C THR A 666 -29.43 -11.87 14.34
N ASN A 667 -29.02 -10.60 14.24
CA ASN A 667 -28.86 -9.66 15.37
C ASN A 667 -28.20 -8.33 14.93
N GLU A 668 -28.99 -7.46 14.29
CA GLU A 668 -28.64 -6.03 14.24
C GLU A 668 -28.92 -5.38 15.60
N HIS A 669 -27.89 -5.19 16.43
CA HIS A 669 -27.98 -4.28 17.56
C HIS A 669 -27.77 -2.84 17.11
N LYS A 670 -28.87 -2.08 17.02
CA LYS A 670 -28.89 -0.64 16.73
C LYS A 670 -28.27 0.17 17.88
N ASN A 671 -26.96 0.37 17.87
CA ASN A 671 -26.33 1.42 18.68
C ASN A 671 -26.26 2.74 17.90
N LYS A 672 -27.25 3.60 18.17
CA LYS A 672 -27.41 4.93 17.56
C LYS A 672 -26.58 5.95 18.34
N VAL A 673 -25.30 6.09 18.00
CA VAL A 673 -24.44 7.14 18.58
C VAL A 673 -24.69 8.46 17.84
N THR A 674 -25.36 9.39 18.51
CA THR A 674 -25.50 10.78 18.06
C THR A 674 -24.19 11.54 18.24
N VAL A 675 -23.47 11.77 17.13
CA VAL A 675 -22.33 12.70 17.10
C VAL A 675 -22.85 14.08 16.73
N GLU A 676 -23.10 14.92 17.74
CA GLU A 676 -23.28 16.36 17.51
C GLU A 676 -21.91 16.99 17.20
N GLY A 677 -21.82 17.65 16.05
CA GLY A 677 -20.58 18.25 15.58
C GLY A 677 -20.30 19.60 16.22
N SER A 678 -19.18 19.71 16.94
CA SER A 678 -18.52 21.00 17.23
C SER A 678 -17.28 21.13 16.35
N SER A 679 -17.43 21.82 15.22
CA SER A 679 -16.31 22.11 14.31
C SER A 679 -15.45 23.25 14.86
N LEU A 680 -14.27 22.90 15.38
CA LEU A 680 -13.19 23.86 15.64
C LEU A 680 -12.00 23.51 14.74
N MET A 681 -11.92 24.19 13.59
CA MET A 681 -10.85 24.01 12.63
C MET A 681 -9.52 24.52 13.19
N MET A 682 -8.54 23.63 13.35
CA MET A 682 -7.15 24.06 13.55
C MET A 682 -6.54 24.48 12.21
N SER A 683 -6.14 25.75 12.15
CA SER A 683 -5.53 26.37 10.97
C SER A 683 -4.22 25.70 10.59
N GLY A 684 -4.13 25.20 9.35
CA GLY A 684 -2.89 24.67 8.79
C GLY A 684 -1.87 25.79 8.56
N THR A 685 -0.65 25.60 9.05
CA THR A 685 0.44 26.58 8.91
C THR A 685 0.77 26.82 7.44
N GLN A 686 0.54 28.03 6.94
CA GLN A 686 0.81 28.37 5.55
C GLN A 686 2.31 28.31 5.25
N MET A 687 2.68 27.68 4.13
CA MET A 687 4.00 27.85 3.54
C MET A 687 4.17 29.29 3.05
N ASP A 688 5.11 30.02 3.65
CA ASP A 688 5.44 31.38 3.24
C ASP A 688 5.88 31.46 1.76
N LYS A 689 5.21 32.34 1.00
CA LYS A 689 5.57 32.63 -0.39
C LYS A 689 6.95 33.29 -0.42
N ARG A 690 7.96 32.53 -0.83
CA ARG A 690 9.33 33.03 -1.04
C ARG A 690 9.32 34.18 -2.07
N LYS A 691 9.43 35.43 -1.58
CA LYS A 691 9.47 36.63 -2.42
C LYS A 691 10.60 36.54 -3.43
N THR A 692 10.25 36.68 -4.72
CA THR A 692 11.23 36.72 -5.82
C THR A 692 11.99 38.04 -5.76
N THR A 693 13.20 38.03 -5.20
CA THR A 693 14.09 39.20 -5.23
C THR A 693 14.53 39.49 -6.65
N THR A 694 14.06 40.61 -7.21
CA THR A 694 14.53 41.18 -8.48
C THR A 694 16.02 41.46 -8.39
N ARG A 695 16.84 40.65 -9.06
CA ARG A 695 18.29 40.81 -9.10
C ARG A 695 18.69 41.47 -10.41
N THR A 696 18.75 42.81 -10.40
CA THR A 696 19.40 43.61 -11.43
C THR A 696 20.82 43.09 -11.65
N LYS A 697 21.17 42.72 -12.89
CA LYS A 697 22.53 42.35 -13.27
C LYS A 697 23.11 43.45 -14.14
N ALA A 698 24.19 44.05 -13.64
CA ALA A 698 24.97 45.05 -14.36
C ALA A 698 25.59 44.46 -15.63
N ARG A 699 25.84 45.37 -16.58
CA ARG A 699 26.39 45.12 -17.91
C ARG A 699 27.91 44.98 -17.83
N SER A 700 28.46 43.83 -18.23
CA SER A 700 29.90 43.68 -18.45
C SER A 700 30.18 42.99 -19.78
N THR A 701 30.86 43.71 -20.67
CA THR A 701 31.26 43.30 -22.02
C THR A 701 32.47 42.37 -22.01
N GLN A 702 32.39 41.23 -22.70
CA GLN A 702 33.36 40.82 -23.74
C GLN A 702 32.83 39.60 -24.53
N PRO A 703 33.21 39.41 -25.81
CA PRO A 703 32.57 38.45 -26.69
C PRO A 703 33.28 37.09 -26.71
N GLN A 704 32.50 36.00 -26.59
CA GLN A 704 32.93 34.66 -27.01
C GLN A 704 32.12 34.21 -28.23
N LYS A 705 32.82 33.65 -29.22
CA LYS A 705 32.28 33.31 -30.54
C LYS A 705 31.15 32.27 -30.43
N LYS A 706 30.00 32.55 -31.05
CA LYS A 706 28.99 31.52 -31.34
C LYS A 706 29.55 30.59 -32.42
N VAL A 707 29.51 29.29 -32.16
CA VAL A 707 29.45 28.28 -33.23
C VAL A 707 28.03 28.34 -33.80
N VAL A 708 27.90 28.53 -35.11
CA VAL A 708 26.62 28.52 -35.80
C VAL A 708 26.28 27.07 -36.12
N ASP A 709 25.17 26.58 -35.59
CA ASP A 709 24.60 25.26 -35.92
C ASP A 709 23.83 25.43 -37.24
N GLU A 710 24.54 25.33 -38.37
CA GLU A 710 23.99 25.41 -39.73
C GLU A 710 23.12 24.18 -40.02
N ARG A 711 21.85 24.23 -39.60
CA ARG A 711 20.82 23.29 -40.06
C ARG A 711 19.95 23.99 -41.09
N PRO A 712 19.81 23.45 -42.30
CA PRO A 712 19.04 24.10 -43.36
C PRO A 712 17.58 24.29 -42.92
N GLU A 713 17.00 25.41 -43.34
CA GLU A 713 15.58 25.70 -43.13
C GLU A 713 14.74 24.58 -43.75
N GLY A 714 13.92 23.94 -42.92
CA GLY A 714 13.07 22.82 -43.34
C GLY A 714 13.35 21.47 -42.67
N TRP A 715 14.41 21.32 -41.86
CA TRP A 715 14.71 20.06 -41.16
C TRP A 715 13.55 19.55 -40.26
N LEU A 716 12.68 20.44 -39.78
CA LEU A 716 11.46 20.11 -39.02
C LEU A 716 10.43 19.32 -39.85
N TRP A 717 10.43 19.47 -41.18
CA TRP A 717 9.54 18.77 -42.12
C TRP A 717 10.09 17.42 -42.58
N HIS A 718 11.26 17.00 -42.07
CA HIS A 718 11.85 15.68 -42.29
C HIS A 718 11.84 14.80 -41.04
N LEU A 719 10.95 15.10 -40.09
CA LEU A 719 10.35 14.05 -39.28
C LEU A 719 9.55 13.13 -40.21
N GLY A 720 10.22 12.09 -40.72
CA GLY A 720 9.61 11.03 -41.50
C GLY A 720 8.34 10.55 -40.80
N ARG A 721 7.26 10.35 -41.58
CA ARG A 721 5.94 9.97 -41.05
C ARG A 721 6.12 8.92 -39.96
N LEU A 722 5.79 9.28 -38.72
CA LEU A 722 5.62 8.30 -37.65
C LEU A 722 4.65 7.27 -38.21
N SER A 723 5.16 6.05 -38.46
CA SER A 723 4.37 5.00 -39.09
C SER A 723 3.08 4.87 -38.29
N LYS A 724 1.93 4.99 -38.98
CA LYS A 724 0.68 4.58 -38.37
C LYS A 724 0.83 3.07 -38.19
N MET A 725 0.92 2.66 -36.93
CA MET A 725 0.75 1.27 -36.54
C MET A 725 -0.46 0.71 -37.29
N SER A 726 -0.25 -0.32 -38.10
CA SER A 726 -1.36 -0.93 -38.86
C SER A 726 -2.37 -1.53 -37.88
N ASP A 727 -3.60 -1.77 -38.33
CA ASP A 727 -4.59 -2.43 -37.49
C ASP A 727 -4.09 -3.81 -37.01
N THR A 728 -3.29 -4.50 -37.84
CA THR A 728 -2.60 -5.75 -37.47
C THR A 728 -1.56 -5.55 -36.35
N GLU A 729 -0.68 -4.55 -36.41
CA GLU A 729 0.27 -4.27 -35.32
C GLU A 729 -0.44 -3.81 -34.03
N MET A 730 -1.62 -3.20 -34.16
CA MET A 730 -2.42 -2.77 -33.02
C MET A 730 -3.17 -3.94 -32.36
N ASP A 731 -3.57 -4.93 -33.15
CA ASP A 731 -4.13 -6.18 -32.66
C ASP A 731 -3.03 -7.10 -32.10
N GLU A 732 -1.83 -7.12 -32.68
CA GLU A 732 -0.63 -7.77 -32.08
C GLU A 732 -0.30 -7.18 -30.70
N TRP A 733 -0.37 -5.85 -30.53
CA TRP A 733 -0.20 -5.23 -29.21
C TRP A 733 -1.29 -5.65 -28.20
N SER A 734 -2.50 -5.90 -28.67
CA SER A 734 -3.59 -6.43 -27.83
C SER A 734 -3.40 -7.93 -27.53
N ASN A 735 -2.89 -8.70 -28.50
CA ASN A 735 -2.88 -10.17 -28.50
C ASN A 735 -1.47 -10.79 -28.31
N GLU A 736 -0.49 -10.02 -27.83
CA GLU A 736 0.89 -10.48 -27.53
C GLU A 736 0.91 -11.51 -26.37
N GLY A 737 0.45 -12.72 -26.69
CA GLY A 737 0.06 -13.80 -25.78
C GLY A 737 -0.62 -14.99 -26.47
N GLU A 738 -1.00 -14.85 -27.75
CA GLU A 738 -1.51 -15.92 -28.63
C GLU A 738 -0.56 -16.18 -29.80
N ALA A 739 0.06 -17.35 -29.80
CA ALA A 739 0.62 -17.95 -31.01
C ALA A 739 -0.27 -19.15 -31.39
N LEU A 740 -0.74 -19.13 -32.65
CA LEU A 740 -1.51 -20.15 -33.37
C LEU A 740 -3.00 -20.37 -33.02
N THR A 741 -3.79 -20.39 -34.12
CA THR A 741 -5.06 -21.10 -34.37
C THR A 741 -6.30 -20.81 -33.50
N PHE A 742 -7.15 -19.88 -33.93
CA PHE A 742 -8.30 -20.16 -34.83
C PHE A 742 -8.92 -18.85 -35.36
N ARG A 743 -9.43 -18.82 -36.61
CA ARG A 743 -10.22 -17.68 -37.13
C ARG A 743 -11.69 -17.87 -36.76
N VAL A 744 -12.31 -16.89 -36.07
CA VAL A 744 -13.72 -16.39 -36.27
C VAL A 744 -14.23 -15.43 -35.16
N LEU A 745 -13.64 -15.38 -33.95
CA LEU A 745 -14.15 -14.56 -32.83
C LEU A 745 -13.21 -13.43 -32.35
N ASN A 746 -13.13 -12.32 -33.10
CA ASN A 746 -12.34 -11.13 -32.72
C ASN A 746 -13.17 -9.83 -32.74
N VAL A 747 -13.80 -9.46 -31.61
CA VAL A 747 -14.60 -8.21 -31.49
C VAL A 747 -14.39 -7.41 -30.18
N LEU A 748 -13.85 -8.00 -29.09
CA LEU A 748 -13.91 -7.37 -27.75
C LEU A 748 -12.59 -7.35 -26.94
N ASN A 749 -11.43 -7.23 -27.60
CA ASN A 749 -10.12 -7.20 -26.93
C ASN A 749 -9.27 -5.97 -27.32
N LEU A 750 -9.29 -4.92 -26.50
CA LEU A 750 -8.59 -3.66 -26.80
C LEU A 750 -7.74 -3.04 -25.68
N THR A 751 -7.59 -3.75 -24.55
CA THR A 751 -6.54 -3.52 -23.53
C THR A 751 -6.19 -4.80 -22.74
N THR A 752 -6.68 -5.98 -23.16
CA THR A 752 -7.27 -6.93 -22.20
C THR A 752 -6.39 -8.08 -21.70
N PRO A 753 -5.43 -8.69 -22.43
CA PRO A 753 -4.67 -9.81 -21.87
C PRO A 753 -3.62 -9.38 -20.82
N GLN A 754 -2.82 -8.34 -21.12
CA GLN A 754 -1.69 -7.95 -20.27
C GLN A 754 -2.09 -7.11 -19.05
N GLY A 755 -3.11 -6.24 -19.19
CA GLY A 755 -3.60 -5.39 -18.11
C GLY A 755 -4.31 -6.18 -17.02
N ASP A 756 -5.19 -7.09 -17.42
CA ASP A 756 -6.02 -7.89 -16.52
C ASP A 756 -5.17 -8.90 -15.74
N ARG A 757 -4.18 -9.51 -16.42
CA ARG A 757 -3.11 -10.29 -15.78
C ARG A 757 -2.37 -9.51 -14.70
N VAL A 758 -1.98 -8.26 -14.96
CA VAL A 758 -1.28 -7.41 -13.98
C VAL A 758 -2.19 -7.04 -12.81
N GLN A 759 -3.48 -6.81 -13.05
CA GLN A 759 -4.47 -6.58 -11.99
C GLN A 759 -4.62 -7.83 -11.10
N TRP A 760 -4.82 -9.00 -11.70
CA TRP A 760 -5.00 -10.27 -11.02
C TRP A 760 -3.77 -10.66 -10.19
N LEU A 761 -2.56 -10.66 -10.77
CA LEU A 761 -1.31 -10.97 -10.06
C LEU A 761 -1.00 -9.98 -8.94
N ARG A 762 -1.30 -8.69 -9.12
CA ARG A 762 -1.14 -7.70 -8.04
C ARG A 762 -2.15 -7.92 -6.91
N ALA A 763 -3.34 -8.45 -7.20
CA ALA A 763 -4.32 -8.82 -6.17
C ALA A 763 -3.93 -10.11 -5.43
N GLU A 764 -3.40 -11.12 -6.15
CA GLU A 764 -2.82 -12.34 -5.58
C GLU A 764 -1.71 -12.00 -4.57
N ALA A 765 -0.67 -11.28 -5.03
CA ALA A 765 0.45 -10.89 -4.19
C ALA A 765 0.00 -10.03 -2.99
N GLU A 766 -1.01 -9.17 -3.18
CA GLU A 766 -1.56 -8.36 -2.09
C GLU A 766 -2.27 -9.20 -1.03
N MET A 767 -3.09 -10.18 -1.43
CA MET A 767 -3.73 -11.13 -0.52
C MET A 767 -2.68 -11.90 0.28
N GLN A 768 -1.66 -12.44 -0.39
CA GLN A 768 -0.57 -13.18 0.24
C GLN A 768 0.22 -12.31 1.24
N ARG A 769 0.56 -11.06 0.90
CA ARG A 769 1.27 -10.15 1.84
C ARG A 769 0.42 -9.80 3.06
N TRP A 770 -0.92 -9.73 2.97
CA TRP A 770 -1.78 -9.54 4.16
C TRP A 770 -1.94 -10.80 5.01
N GLN A 771 -1.94 -11.98 4.39
CA GLN A 771 -1.88 -13.26 5.11
C GLN A 771 -0.58 -13.36 5.93
N GLU A 772 0.57 -13.25 5.25
CA GLU A 772 1.90 -13.26 5.86
C GLU A 772 2.04 -12.21 6.97
N GLN A 773 1.44 -11.02 6.80
CA GLN A 773 1.42 -9.98 7.83
C GLN A 773 0.70 -10.48 9.10
N GLY A 774 -0.48 -11.09 8.99
CA GLY A 774 -1.20 -11.62 10.15
C GLY A 774 -0.42 -12.70 10.89
N GLU A 775 0.14 -13.65 10.13
CA GLU A 775 0.95 -14.76 10.62
C GLU A 775 2.26 -14.29 11.28
N GLN A 776 2.97 -13.34 10.66
CA GLN A 776 4.17 -12.74 11.22
C GLN A 776 3.87 -11.98 12.52
N LYS A 777 2.77 -11.22 12.57
CA LYS A 777 2.39 -10.46 13.78
C LYS A 777 1.97 -11.36 14.94
N LEU A 778 1.35 -12.50 14.65
CA LEU A 778 1.13 -13.55 15.64
C LEU A 778 2.46 -14.13 16.17
N ALA A 779 3.40 -14.45 15.29
CA ALA A 779 4.73 -14.93 15.68
C ALA A 779 5.49 -13.92 16.56
N GLU A 780 5.43 -12.64 16.21
CA GLU A 780 6.03 -11.53 16.97
C GLU A 780 5.40 -11.36 18.36
N LEU A 781 4.09 -11.56 18.50
CA LEU A 781 3.37 -11.48 19.78
C LEU A 781 3.69 -12.68 20.68
N LEU A 782 3.77 -13.88 20.12
CA LEU A 782 4.21 -15.09 20.83
C LEU A 782 5.66 -14.97 21.31
N ARG A 783 6.58 -14.50 20.46
CA ARG A 783 7.96 -14.14 20.85
C ARG A 783 8.00 -13.11 21.97
N THR A 784 7.15 -12.09 21.91
CA THR A 784 7.05 -11.05 22.94
C THR A 784 6.68 -11.65 24.31
N ASN A 785 5.69 -12.54 24.36
CA ASN A 785 5.33 -13.26 25.59
C ASN A 785 6.50 -14.10 26.14
N ARG A 786 7.14 -14.92 25.28
CA ARG A 786 8.30 -15.75 25.68
C ARG A 786 9.48 -14.90 26.18
N SER A 787 9.75 -13.77 25.53
CA SER A 787 10.77 -12.81 25.93
C SER A 787 10.49 -12.24 27.32
N PHE A 788 9.24 -11.90 27.64
CA PHE A 788 8.86 -11.43 28.98
C PHE A 788 8.98 -12.53 30.04
N LEU A 789 8.52 -13.76 29.75
CA LEU A 789 8.69 -14.91 30.65
C LEU A 789 10.17 -15.22 30.92
N LYS A 790 11.03 -15.18 29.89
CA LYS A 790 12.46 -15.44 30.05
C LYS A 790 13.18 -14.32 30.79
N MET A 791 12.75 -13.06 30.65
CA MET A 791 13.23 -11.96 31.49
C MET A 791 12.77 -12.11 32.95
N GLU A 792 11.53 -12.56 33.22
CA GLU A 792 11.08 -12.87 34.59
C GLU A 792 11.97 -13.93 35.26
N ASP A 793 12.21 -15.04 34.57
CA ASP A 793 13.10 -16.13 35.02
C ASP A 793 14.52 -15.62 35.31
N THR A 794 15.07 -14.82 34.40
CA THR A 794 16.38 -14.17 34.54
C THR A 794 16.45 -13.31 35.81
N TRP A 795 15.47 -12.43 36.02
CA TRP A 795 15.43 -11.56 37.21
C TRP A 795 15.15 -12.34 38.49
N THR A 796 14.39 -13.43 38.44
CA THR A 796 14.15 -14.33 39.58
C THR A 796 15.45 -15.04 39.98
N THR A 797 16.21 -15.56 39.00
CA THR A 797 17.53 -16.17 39.22
C THR A 797 18.51 -15.19 39.86
N LEU A 798 18.61 -13.96 39.34
CA LEU A 798 19.44 -12.91 39.95
C LEU A 798 18.98 -12.53 41.37
N ALA A 799 17.67 -12.54 41.64
CA ALA A 799 17.15 -12.28 42.97
C ALA A 799 17.55 -13.35 43.99
N LEU A 800 17.60 -14.62 43.58
CA LEU A 800 18.04 -15.74 44.41
C LEU A 800 19.56 -15.70 44.64
N GLN A 801 20.36 -15.52 43.59
CA GLN A 801 21.83 -15.41 43.69
C GLN A 801 22.28 -14.28 44.62
N ASN A 802 21.58 -13.15 44.62
CA ASN A 802 21.90 -11.98 45.45
C ASN A 802 21.20 -11.98 46.83
N ALA A 803 20.39 -13.00 47.16
CA ALA A 803 19.50 -12.97 48.33
C ALA A 803 20.23 -12.82 49.67
N GLN A 804 21.38 -13.48 49.83
CA GLN A 804 22.17 -13.45 51.07
C GLN A 804 23.25 -12.36 51.07
N SER A 805 23.83 -12.04 49.91
CA SER A 805 25.00 -11.16 49.78
C SER A 805 24.65 -9.69 49.55
N LYS A 806 23.52 -9.40 48.89
CA LYS A 806 23.13 -8.04 48.45
C LYS A 806 21.60 -7.87 48.52
N PRO A 807 21.00 -7.68 49.72
CA PRO A 807 19.54 -7.66 49.89
C PRO A 807 18.84 -6.59 49.02
N GLY A 808 19.45 -5.40 48.84
CA GLY A 808 18.92 -4.38 47.94
C GLY A 808 18.92 -4.77 46.45
N HIS A 809 19.92 -5.55 46.01
CA HIS A 809 19.93 -6.09 44.64
C HIS A 809 18.86 -7.18 44.47
N SER A 810 18.67 -8.03 45.49
CA SER A 810 17.61 -9.03 45.51
C SER A 810 16.22 -8.39 45.47
N ALA A 811 15.98 -7.33 46.25
CA ALA A 811 14.73 -6.58 46.26
C ALA A 811 14.38 -5.97 44.89
N TYR A 812 15.35 -5.32 44.23
CA TYR A 812 15.16 -4.78 42.88
C TYR A 812 14.92 -5.88 41.84
N ALA A 813 15.68 -6.97 41.91
CA ALA A 813 15.50 -8.10 41.00
C ALA A 813 14.11 -8.75 41.14
N LYS A 814 13.59 -8.88 42.38
CA LYS A 814 12.18 -9.29 42.62
C LYS A 814 11.18 -8.31 42.01
N GLN A 815 11.40 -7.00 42.15
CA GLN A 815 10.54 -5.98 41.51
C GLN A 815 10.52 -6.13 39.98
N LYS A 816 11.69 -6.35 39.36
CA LYS A 816 11.77 -6.56 37.90
C LYS A 816 11.17 -7.89 37.45
N ALA A 817 11.32 -8.96 38.21
CA ALA A 817 10.62 -10.23 37.93
C ALA A 817 9.09 -10.03 37.92
N VAL A 818 8.52 -9.39 38.95
CA VAL A 818 7.08 -9.07 39.00
C VAL A 818 6.64 -8.15 37.85
N MET A 819 7.48 -7.17 37.46
CA MET A 819 7.20 -6.30 36.32
C MET A 819 7.12 -7.08 35.00
N TYR A 820 8.05 -8.01 34.76
CA TYR A 820 8.03 -8.85 33.55
C TYR A 820 6.90 -9.88 33.56
N ARG A 821 6.57 -10.48 34.71
CA ARG A 821 5.40 -11.35 34.89
C ARG A 821 4.11 -10.66 34.43
N LYS A 822 3.83 -9.47 34.95
CA LYS A 822 2.65 -8.68 34.57
C LYS A 822 2.59 -8.38 33.07
N ARG A 823 3.74 -8.19 32.42
CA ARG A 823 3.81 -8.00 30.96
C ARG A 823 3.53 -9.30 30.20
N ALA A 824 4.00 -10.44 30.70
CA ALA A 824 3.67 -11.76 30.14
C ALA A 824 2.17 -12.08 30.30
N GLU A 825 1.61 -11.92 31.50
CA GLU A 825 0.17 -12.05 31.77
C GLU A 825 -0.68 -11.18 30.82
N MET A 826 -0.29 -9.91 30.63
CA MET A 826 -0.96 -9.02 29.69
C MET A 826 -0.81 -9.46 28.22
N ALA A 827 0.36 -9.95 27.81
CA ALA A 827 0.56 -10.51 26.47
C ALA A 827 -0.30 -11.77 26.25
N GLN A 828 -0.42 -12.64 27.25
CA GLN A 828 -1.27 -13.84 27.21
C GLN A 828 -2.76 -13.48 27.09
N ALA A 829 -3.22 -12.50 27.88
CA ALA A 829 -4.59 -11.98 27.77
C ALA A 829 -4.88 -11.39 26.37
N LEU A 830 -3.90 -10.72 25.75
CA LEU A 830 -4.02 -10.22 24.39
C LEU A 830 -4.03 -11.35 23.34
N ILE A 831 -3.22 -12.41 23.52
CA ILE A 831 -3.19 -13.62 22.66
C ILE A 831 -4.54 -14.35 22.70
N LEU A 832 -5.12 -14.50 23.90
CA LEU A 832 -6.48 -15.00 24.10
C LEU A 832 -7.49 -14.09 23.38
N GLY A 833 -7.38 -12.76 23.54
CA GLY A 833 -8.27 -11.77 22.94
C GLY A 833 -8.22 -11.66 21.40
N VAL A 834 -7.17 -12.16 20.73
CA VAL A 834 -7.11 -12.28 19.26
C VAL A 834 -7.51 -13.67 18.72
N GLY A 835 -7.87 -14.59 19.62
CA GLY A 835 -8.37 -15.93 19.31
C GLY A 835 -7.28 -16.97 19.02
N TYR A 836 -6.16 -16.92 19.74
CA TYR A 836 -5.04 -17.87 19.61
C TYR A 836 -4.53 -18.38 20.97
N GLY A 837 -5.43 -18.53 21.96
CA GLY A 837 -5.07 -18.94 23.33
C GLY A 837 -4.43 -20.32 23.42
N GLU A 838 -4.79 -21.22 22.51
CA GLU A 838 -4.20 -22.55 22.32
C GLU A 838 -2.68 -22.51 22.06
N LEU A 839 -2.18 -21.46 21.39
CA LEU A 839 -0.74 -21.28 21.10
C LEU A 839 0.08 -20.86 22.33
N LEU A 840 -0.53 -20.78 23.51
CA LEU A 840 0.16 -20.64 24.80
C LEU A 840 0.59 -22.00 25.38
N ALA A 841 0.05 -23.12 24.89
CA ALA A 841 0.43 -24.45 25.32
C ALA A 841 1.79 -24.87 24.71
N SER A 842 2.66 -25.47 25.53
CA SER A 842 4.07 -25.73 25.20
C SER A 842 4.32 -26.77 24.10
N ASP A 843 3.31 -27.56 23.78
CA ASP A 843 3.29 -28.63 22.78
C ASP A 843 2.76 -28.18 21.41
N THR A 844 2.19 -26.98 21.32
CA THR A 844 1.60 -26.47 20.08
C THR A 844 2.63 -25.81 19.15
N SER A 845 2.58 -26.16 17.86
CA SER A 845 3.46 -25.58 16.85
C SER A 845 2.75 -24.52 16.01
N LEU A 846 3.22 -23.27 16.08
CA LEU A 846 2.75 -22.20 15.19
C LEU A 846 2.93 -22.56 13.71
N VAL A 847 4.03 -23.25 13.37
CA VAL A 847 4.34 -23.64 11.99
C VAL A 847 3.33 -24.67 11.48
N GLN A 848 2.98 -25.68 12.28
CA GLN A 848 1.97 -26.68 11.89
C GLN A 848 0.60 -26.02 11.71
N ARG A 849 0.19 -25.16 12.64
CA ARG A 849 -1.11 -24.49 12.52
C ARG A 849 -1.22 -23.57 11.32
N VAL A 850 -0.19 -22.76 11.04
CA VAL A 850 -0.18 -21.89 9.85
C VAL A 850 -0.16 -22.73 8.57
N GLN A 851 0.50 -23.88 8.57
CA GLN A 851 0.45 -24.83 7.47
C GLN A 851 -0.97 -25.41 7.28
N GLU A 852 -1.64 -25.84 8.35
CA GLU A 852 -3.03 -26.34 8.34
C GLU A 852 -4.04 -25.27 7.89
N GLU A 853 -3.98 -24.06 8.45
CA GLU A 853 -4.80 -22.91 8.03
C GLU A 853 -4.55 -22.58 6.54
N GLY A 854 -3.29 -22.64 6.09
CA GLY A 854 -2.91 -22.43 4.70
C GLY A 854 -3.33 -23.56 3.74
N ASP A 855 -3.38 -24.81 4.19
CA ASP A 855 -3.88 -25.95 3.40
C ASP A 855 -5.40 -25.94 3.30
N ALA A 856 -6.09 -25.60 4.39
CA ALA A 856 -7.55 -25.37 4.37
C ALA A 856 -7.93 -24.20 3.45
N GLU A 857 -7.16 -23.11 3.48
CA GLU A 857 -7.35 -21.96 2.58
C GLU A 857 -7.05 -22.32 1.12
N ARG A 858 -5.97 -23.07 0.83
CA ARG A 858 -5.69 -23.57 -0.52
C ARG A 858 -6.85 -24.42 -1.05
N LYS A 859 -7.37 -25.33 -0.23
CA LYS A 859 -8.52 -26.16 -0.56
C LYS A 859 -9.77 -25.30 -0.83
N PHE A 860 -10.06 -24.33 0.03
CA PHE A 860 -11.16 -23.38 -0.15
C PHE A 860 -11.02 -22.58 -1.46
N LEU A 861 -9.82 -22.11 -1.81
CA LEU A 861 -9.58 -21.39 -3.07
C LEU A 861 -9.72 -22.29 -4.29
N VAL A 862 -9.34 -23.56 -4.22
CA VAL A 862 -9.56 -24.56 -5.28
C VAL A 862 -11.06 -24.81 -5.49
N GLU A 863 -11.79 -25.09 -4.40
CA GLU A 863 -13.25 -25.31 -4.40
C GLU A 863 -14.01 -24.07 -4.89
N ALA A 864 -13.65 -22.88 -4.41
CA ALA A 864 -14.31 -21.62 -4.78
C ALA A 864 -14.05 -21.17 -6.22
N LEU A 865 -13.05 -21.73 -6.91
CA LEU A 865 -12.67 -21.34 -8.28
C LEU A 865 -12.93 -22.44 -9.33
N ASN A 866 -13.33 -23.66 -8.93
CA ASN A 866 -13.49 -24.81 -9.83
C ASN A 866 -12.26 -25.09 -10.71
N ILE A 867 -11.05 -24.85 -10.18
CA ILE A 867 -9.79 -25.12 -10.87
C ILE A 867 -9.32 -26.53 -10.47
N SER A 868 -9.14 -27.41 -11.46
CA SER A 868 -8.66 -28.79 -11.29
C SER A 868 -7.18 -28.86 -10.95
#